data_AF-W4V581-F1
#
_entry.id   AF-W4V581-F1
#
_cell.length_a   1.000
_cell.length_b   1.000
_cell.length_c   1.000
_cell.angle_alpha   90.00
_cell.angle_beta   90.00
_cell.angle_gamma   90.00
#
_symmetry.space_group_name_H-M   'P 1'
#
loop_
_entity.id
_entity.type
_entity.pdbx_description
1 polymer ?
#
loop_
_entity_poly.entity_id
_entity_poly.type
_entity_poly.pdbx_seq_one_letter_code
_entity_poly.pdbx_strand_id
1 'polypeptide(L)'
;MKKTLLLFIALTAMIMLSFSVVRADISLNLYYNGEIHSLKNTVVNQNGRYFLDADEIAQILGLKLKADFSNQTLSIDDGKAISTYSARPLDRSIVTLASYNPNMPEIINEKFYFPFEFIEEKFNLTVKYDKEYGSVYFLKGNDLKNFKNITHGYLLKIPSHSSIDLSGPFDNFNDNSVVLIDKKGEFSYSINCDKLDSTSIAGMRLILNDYTSSDEQIFNAISNYTKSYFRAMQALYKNEFLFGKTDAALSESNMKVFADYSENIYGQLSNVVLYNTIKSNKYSTSEETHIMITIPIYSNMSIYTININGKRGFLTQDNISKIHELLNALKIPNLPNSKSSLKVFNHIKTIKDVNLGIYPVLSDSNIEYTEYRNLQQNYKIQYPSTFMPYLQNSIVDSLGSISFKVDYNTHIAISTEAIQDPDTCIQERLNLIKSSPSVKTDTVEEGNSLLSDRNFHYIKYEMKEGPDLYYIQDYYTIYCSKLYRIELNSRLSKPSDAVVDEFIKIVKSIEFLEPAENLFSAEVSLKKYLNEYEGYSFSYPDTWELKNKSTDINFDRFSIVSPEYSGPLDICINESESLIDASTEELLRLFGGNDAELLTNYATNYYAPYGTKNTKILNTTSKVENGIIYIYKLINFLDEGQRHKLGYSVDIIRKGKIYSLFLSVSDYLCSNGSLIDKELGQAINAIVESFTLEETEESLKRESMGETRNRKVVFLENCFKLILGRSTILTHARTLDSNDDILVQISNCKEAGTYRLKFDYEGKNFEIISAVMQKDAVNSSELKLREMYGKKLVHSIIPDYENMTITIRYSDGIDLPVSEKSYFIDVIPSEDALIFAWQETILL
;
A
#
# COMPACT_ATOMS: atom_id res chain seq x y z
N MET A 1 -15.50 -6.57 -35.31
CA MET A 1 -14.36 -6.68 -36.27
C MET A 1 -13.19 -5.74 -35.98
N LYS A 2 -13.38 -4.46 -35.62
CA LYS A 2 -12.25 -3.55 -35.30
C LYS A 2 -11.44 -3.95 -34.05
N LYS A 3 -12.08 -4.45 -32.98
CA LYS A 3 -11.39 -4.91 -31.77
C LYS A 3 -10.57 -6.20 -31.98
N THR A 4 -11.08 -7.12 -32.79
CA THR A 4 -10.38 -8.37 -33.15
C THR A 4 -9.19 -8.11 -34.07
N LEU A 5 -9.30 -7.13 -34.99
CA LEU A 5 -8.18 -6.71 -35.84
C LEU A 5 -7.08 -6.01 -35.01
N LEU A 6 -7.45 -5.19 -34.03
CA LEU A 6 -6.48 -4.53 -33.13
C LEU A 6 -5.76 -5.55 -32.24
N LEU A 7 -6.49 -6.55 -31.72
CA LEU A 7 -5.92 -7.65 -30.95
C LEU A 7 -4.99 -8.50 -31.83
N PHE A 8 -5.37 -8.77 -33.08
CA PHE A 8 -4.54 -9.53 -34.02
C PHE A 8 -3.29 -8.74 -34.38
N ILE A 9 -3.38 -7.43 -34.63
CA ILE A 9 -2.23 -6.55 -34.89
C ILE A 9 -1.30 -6.50 -33.67
N ALA A 10 -1.84 -6.36 -32.46
CA ALA A 10 -1.06 -6.37 -31.22
C ALA A 10 -0.40 -7.73 -30.96
N LEU A 11 -1.09 -8.83 -31.27
CA LEU A 11 -0.54 -10.18 -31.14
C LEU A 11 0.52 -10.46 -32.21
N THR A 12 0.33 -10.04 -33.46
CA THR A 12 1.38 -10.10 -34.49
C THR A 12 2.53 -9.15 -34.21
N ALA A 13 2.31 -8.00 -33.57
CA ALA A 13 3.38 -7.13 -33.11
C ALA A 13 4.17 -7.79 -31.96
N MET A 14 3.51 -8.44 -30.99
CA MET A 14 4.19 -9.25 -29.96
C MET A 14 4.93 -10.46 -30.53
N ILE A 15 4.36 -11.14 -31.54
CA ILE A 15 5.00 -12.28 -32.21
C ILE A 15 6.19 -11.80 -33.06
N MET A 16 6.07 -10.68 -33.77
CA MET A 16 7.19 -10.09 -34.52
C MET A 16 8.27 -9.54 -33.58
N LEU A 17 7.91 -8.99 -32.41
CA LEU A 17 8.85 -8.56 -31.35
C LEU A 17 9.52 -9.74 -30.64
N SER A 18 8.91 -10.93 -30.63
CA SER A 18 9.51 -12.16 -30.08
C SER A 18 10.31 -12.96 -31.10
N PHE A 19 10.17 -12.67 -32.40
CA PHE A 19 10.92 -13.34 -33.48
C PHE A 19 11.94 -12.45 -34.22
N SER A 20 12.17 -11.22 -33.78
CA SER A 20 13.32 -10.41 -34.20
C SER A 20 14.43 -10.39 -33.15
N VAL A 21 14.75 -11.54 -32.54
CA VAL A 21 16.14 -11.81 -32.14
C VAL A 21 16.83 -12.31 -33.41
N VAL A 22 17.16 -11.38 -34.31
CA VAL A 22 18.37 -11.57 -35.09
C VAL A 22 19.45 -11.62 -34.03
N ARG A 23 19.93 -12.82 -33.68
CA ARG A 23 21.21 -12.98 -33.00
C ARG A 23 22.23 -12.35 -33.94
N ALA A 24 22.43 -11.04 -33.81
CA ALA A 24 23.71 -10.47 -34.13
C ALA A 24 24.72 -11.32 -33.36
N ASP A 25 25.69 -11.91 -34.05
CA ASP A 25 26.84 -12.53 -33.41
C ASP A 25 27.35 -11.54 -32.36
N ILE A 26 27.03 -11.77 -31.09
CA ILE A 26 27.52 -10.92 -30.01
C ILE A 26 29.01 -11.15 -30.01
N SER A 27 29.74 -10.20 -30.60
CA SER A 27 31.19 -10.25 -30.68
C SER A 27 31.73 -10.30 -29.26
N LEU A 28 32.28 -11.44 -28.88
CA LEU A 28 32.85 -11.61 -27.55
C LEU A 28 34.12 -10.76 -27.45
N ASN A 29 34.17 -9.83 -26.52
CA ASN A 29 35.31 -8.94 -26.33
C ASN A 29 35.97 -9.21 -24.98
N LEU A 30 37.30 -9.27 -24.97
CA LEU A 30 38.10 -9.54 -23.77
C LEU A 30 39.01 -8.36 -23.44
N TYR A 31 38.93 -7.84 -22.21
CA TYR A 31 39.85 -6.83 -21.69
C TYR A 31 41.01 -7.47 -20.93
N TYR A 32 42.24 -7.18 -21.35
CA TYR A 32 43.46 -7.60 -20.66
C TYR A 32 44.58 -6.58 -20.89
N ASN A 33 45.35 -6.26 -19.83
CA ASN A 33 46.49 -5.34 -19.88
C ASN A 33 46.24 -3.97 -20.54
N GLY A 34 45.00 -3.47 -20.53
CA GLY A 34 44.65 -2.16 -21.12
C GLY A 34 44.18 -2.23 -22.58
N GLU A 35 44.18 -3.41 -23.19
CA GLU A 35 43.71 -3.65 -24.56
C GLU A 35 42.40 -4.42 -24.57
N ILE A 36 41.62 -4.24 -25.65
CA ILE A 36 40.38 -5.00 -25.91
C ILE A 36 40.67 -5.92 -27.09
N HIS A 37 40.49 -7.22 -26.88
CA HIS A 37 40.68 -8.27 -27.86
C HIS A 37 39.33 -8.81 -28.29
N SER A 38 38.99 -8.75 -29.57
CA SER A 38 37.80 -9.42 -30.08
C SER A 38 38.11 -10.90 -30.29
N LEU A 39 37.37 -11.75 -29.58
CA LEU A 39 37.46 -13.20 -29.64
C LEU A 39 36.61 -13.72 -30.81
N LYS A 40 37.08 -14.79 -31.48
CA LYS A 40 36.37 -15.38 -32.62
C LYS A 40 35.36 -16.42 -32.14
N ASN A 41 35.67 -17.12 -31.06
CA ASN A 41 34.79 -18.10 -30.44
C ASN A 41 34.04 -17.47 -29.25
N THR A 42 32.74 -17.77 -29.12
CA THR A 42 31.93 -17.34 -27.97
C THR A 42 32.27 -18.14 -26.70
N VAL A 43 31.88 -17.64 -25.53
CA VAL A 43 31.99 -18.41 -24.27
C VAL A 43 31.09 -19.64 -24.35
N VAL A 44 31.66 -20.82 -24.09
CA VAL A 44 30.89 -22.05 -23.99
C VAL A 44 30.33 -22.13 -22.57
N ASN A 45 29.01 -22.25 -22.43
CA ASN A 45 28.34 -22.47 -21.15
C ASN A 45 27.80 -23.90 -21.08
N GLN A 46 28.19 -24.66 -20.06
CA GLN A 46 27.60 -25.96 -19.76
C GLN A 46 27.31 -26.09 -18.27
N ASN A 47 26.03 -26.29 -17.91
CA ASN A 47 25.57 -26.45 -16.53
C ASN A 47 26.07 -25.35 -15.56
N GLY A 48 26.16 -24.10 -16.03
CA GLY A 48 26.64 -22.97 -15.23
C GLY A 48 28.16 -22.85 -15.13
N ARG A 49 28.92 -23.60 -15.93
CA ARG A 49 30.38 -23.49 -16.08
C ARG A 49 30.73 -22.85 -17.41
N TYR A 50 31.74 -21.98 -17.42
CA TYR A 50 32.11 -21.16 -18.56
C TYR A 50 33.52 -21.48 -19.02
N PHE A 51 33.68 -21.61 -20.34
CA PHE A 51 34.94 -22.01 -20.95
C PHE A 51 35.30 -21.09 -22.12
N LEU A 52 36.60 -20.81 -22.27
CA LEU A 52 37.18 -20.03 -23.37
C LEU A 52 38.13 -20.89 -24.20
N ASP A 53 38.19 -20.62 -25.51
CA ASP A 53 39.07 -21.35 -26.44
C ASP A 53 40.55 -21.17 -26.03
N ALA A 54 41.25 -22.28 -25.79
CA ALA A 54 42.59 -22.24 -25.22
C ALA A 54 43.60 -21.54 -26.16
N ASP A 55 43.47 -21.73 -27.47
CA ASP A 55 44.39 -21.13 -28.46
C ASP A 55 44.23 -19.61 -28.53
N GLU A 56 42.98 -19.11 -28.47
CA GLU A 56 42.72 -17.67 -28.43
C GLU A 56 43.23 -17.04 -27.13
N ILE A 57 43.01 -17.69 -25.99
CA ILE A 57 43.51 -17.20 -24.70
C ILE A 57 45.04 -17.26 -24.63
N ALA A 58 45.67 -18.29 -25.20
CA ALA A 58 47.11 -18.37 -25.28
C ALA A 58 47.73 -17.24 -26.09
N GLN A 59 47.10 -16.84 -27.20
CA GLN A 59 47.56 -15.68 -27.98
C GLN A 59 47.52 -14.38 -27.16
N ILE A 60 46.44 -14.17 -26.40
CA ILE A 60 46.24 -12.97 -25.57
C ILE A 60 47.21 -12.93 -24.39
N LEU A 61 47.41 -14.07 -23.72
CA LEU A 61 48.28 -14.19 -22.55
C LEU A 61 49.77 -14.39 -22.93
N GLY A 62 50.09 -14.57 -24.22
CA GLY A 62 51.45 -14.81 -24.71
C GLY A 62 52.01 -16.20 -24.38
N LEU A 63 51.15 -17.20 -24.29
CA LEU A 63 51.48 -18.58 -23.93
C LEU A 63 51.83 -19.42 -25.17
N LYS A 64 52.67 -20.44 -25.01
CA LYS A 64 52.85 -21.48 -26.04
C LYS A 64 52.13 -22.75 -25.61
N LEU A 65 51.20 -23.19 -26.43
CA LEU A 65 50.45 -24.43 -26.21
C LEU A 65 51.01 -25.56 -27.07
N LYS A 66 51.13 -26.75 -26.49
CA LYS A 66 51.36 -28.00 -27.21
C LYS A 66 50.23 -28.97 -26.87
N ALA A 67 49.30 -29.11 -27.80
CA ALA A 67 48.18 -30.03 -27.71
C ALA A 67 48.60 -31.44 -28.16
N ASP A 68 48.28 -32.46 -27.36
CA ASP A 68 48.36 -33.87 -27.73
C ASP A 68 47.00 -34.51 -27.50
N PHE A 69 46.19 -34.56 -28.56
CA PHE A 69 44.86 -35.17 -28.53
C PHE A 69 44.89 -36.69 -28.36
N SER A 70 45.99 -37.36 -28.73
CA SER A 70 46.12 -38.81 -28.60
C SER A 70 46.28 -39.22 -27.14
N ASN A 71 47.07 -38.45 -26.39
CA ASN A 71 47.26 -38.64 -24.95
C ASN A 71 46.32 -37.76 -24.09
N GLN A 72 45.44 -36.97 -24.72
CA GLN A 72 44.53 -36.03 -24.08
C GLN A 72 45.24 -35.10 -23.09
N THR A 73 46.35 -34.50 -23.52
CA THR A 73 47.14 -33.58 -22.69
C THR A 73 47.38 -32.26 -23.39
N LEU A 74 47.49 -31.20 -22.58
CA LEU A 74 47.86 -29.86 -23.00
C LEU A 74 49.05 -29.40 -22.18
N SER A 75 50.20 -29.22 -22.83
CA SER A 75 51.35 -28.56 -22.23
C SER A 75 51.26 -27.05 -22.44
N ILE A 76 51.33 -26.28 -21.35
CA ILE A 76 51.30 -24.83 -21.34
C ILE A 76 52.69 -24.33 -20.91
N ASP A 77 53.33 -23.55 -21.77
CA ASP A 77 54.56 -22.81 -21.47
C ASP A 77 54.21 -21.32 -21.32
N ASP A 78 54.35 -20.82 -20.10
CA ASP A 78 54.11 -19.41 -19.73
C ASP A 78 55.39 -18.55 -19.73
N GLY A 79 56.50 -19.10 -20.24
CA GLY A 79 57.83 -18.48 -20.26
C GLY A 79 58.59 -18.57 -18.93
N LYS A 80 57.97 -19.06 -17.85
CA LYS A 80 58.62 -19.36 -16.56
C LYS A 80 58.74 -20.86 -16.31
N ALA A 81 57.71 -21.62 -16.64
CA ALA A 81 57.66 -23.07 -16.48
C ALA A 81 56.77 -23.72 -17.53
N ILE A 82 57.09 -24.99 -17.85
CA ILE A 82 56.24 -25.83 -18.69
C ILE A 82 55.44 -26.75 -17.79
N SER A 83 54.12 -26.62 -17.81
CA SER A 83 53.19 -27.47 -17.04
C SER A 83 52.34 -28.28 -18.00
N THR A 84 52.25 -29.60 -17.79
CA THR A 84 51.40 -30.48 -18.61
C THR A 84 50.17 -30.88 -17.82
N TYR A 85 49.00 -30.61 -18.39
CA TYR A 85 47.70 -30.94 -17.82
C TYR A 85 47.06 -32.04 -18.66
N SER A 86 46.45 -33.05 -18.02
CA SER A 86 45.48 -33.86 -18.73
C SER A 86 44.21 -33.06 -18.95
N ALA A 87 43.53 -33.30 -20.06
CA ALA A 87 42.24 -32.75 -20.38
C ALA A 87 41.27 -33.89 -20.65
N ARG A 88 40.00 -33.74 -20.30
CA ARG A 88 39.00 -34.79 -20.54
C ARG A 88 38.09 -34.39 -21.70
N PRO A 89 37.60 -35.34 -22.51
CA PRO A 89 36.49 -35.08 -23.41
C PRO A 89 35.24 -34.83 -22.57
N LEU A 90 34.58 -33.71 -22.78
CA LEU A 90 33.38 -33.37 -22.04
C LEU A 90 32.16 -34.09 -22.68
N ASP A 91 31.63 -35.12 -22.01
CA ASP A 91 30.47 -35.88 -22.48
C ASP A 91 29.16 -35.10 -22.27
N ARG A 92 28.49 -34.75 -23.38
CA ARG A 92 27.26 -33.95 -23.41
C ARG A 92 26.00 -34.70 -22.96
N SER A 93 26.09 -36.01 -22.71
CA SER A 93 24.94 -36.88 -22.43
C SER A 93 24.61 -37.03 -20.94
N ILE A 94 25.45 -36.53 -20.02
CA ILE A 94 25.32 -36.78 -18.58
C ILE A 94 24.80 -35.53 -17.86
N VAL A 95 23.61 -35.64 -17.25
CA VAL A 95 22.88 -34.56 -16.56
C VAL A 95 23.58 -34.08 -15.27
N THR A 96 24.55 -34.83 -14.75
CA THR A 96 25.39 -34.46 -13.60
C THR A 96 26.86 -34.77 -13.88
N LEU A 97 27.69 -33.73 -13.97
CA LEU A 97 29.15 -33.83 -14.08
C LEU A 97 29.74 -34.41 -12.77
N ALA A 98 29.73 -35.73 -12.62
CA ALA A 98 30.29 -36.43 -11.45
C ALA A 98 31.82 -36.30 -11.33
N SER A 99 32.50 -35.68 -12.30
CA SER A 99 33.96 -35.57 -12.36
C SER A 99 34.47 -34.23 -12.90
N TYR A 100 33.79 -33.11 -12.63
CA TYR A 100 34.30 -31.79 -12.98
C TYR A 100 35.50 -31.43 -12.10
N ASN A 101 36.65 -31.13 -12.71
CA ASN A 101 37.78 -30.52 -12.02
C ASN A 101 37.98 -29.10 -12.56
N PRO A 102 37.66 -28.05 -11.77
CA PRO A 102 37.79 -26.66 -12.22
C PRO A 102 39.22 -26.26 -12.61
N ASN A 103 40.22 -27.05 -12.21
CA ASN A 103 41.63 -26.73 -12.34
C ASN A 103 42.30 -27.49 -13.50
N MET A 104 41.52 -27.94 -14.50
CA MET A 104 42.04 -28.66 -15.68
C MET A 104 41.39 -28.16 -16.97
N PRO A 105 42.14 -28.07 -18.09
CA PRO A 105 41.57 -27.82 -19.41
C PRO A 105 40.60 -28.92 -19.85
N GLU A 106 39.66 -28.61 -20.73
CA GLU A 106 38.64 -29.56 -21.24
C GLU A 106 38.69 -29.65 -22.77
N ILE A 107 38.32 -30.80 -23.33
CA ILE A 107 38.21 -31.00 -24.78
C ILE A 107 36.74 -30.95 -25.17
N ILE A 108 36.37 -29.95 -25.98
CA ILE A 108 35.00 -29.72 -26.47
C ILE A 108 35.08 -29.58 -28.00
N ASN A 109 34.33 -30.40 -28.75
CA ASN A 109 34.36 -30.40 -30.22
C ASN A 109 35.79 -30.45 -30.81
N GLU A 110 36.63 -31.37 -30.32
CA GLU A 110 38.03 -31.54 -30.80
C GLU A 110 38.94 -30.31 -30.61
N LYS A 111 38.57 -29.38 -29.74
CA LYS A 111 39.41 -28.24 -29.33
C LYS A 111 39.60 -28.21 -27.82
N PHE A 112 40.73 -27.65 -27.38
CA PHE A 112 40.97 -27.40 -25.96
C PHE A 112 40.33 -26.09 -25.52
N TYR A 113 39.72 -26.12 -24.34
CA TYR A 113 39.15 -24.96 -23.70
C TYR A 113 39.68 -24.83 -22.27
N PHE A 114 39.84 -23.59 -21.82
CA PHE A 114 40.14 -23.26 -20.43
C PHE A 114 38.86 -22.91 -19.66
N PRO A 115 38.55 -23.62 -18.56
CA PRO A 115 37.57 -23.16 -17.59
C PRO A 115 37.97 -21.80 -17.00
N PHE A 116 37.02 -20.96 -16.62
CA PHE A 116 37.32 -19.67 -15.99
C PHE A 116 38.14 -19.85 -14.71
N GLU A 117 37.78 -20.82 -13.87
CA GLU A 117 38.48 -21.12 -12.62
C GLU A 117 39.94 -21.54 -12.85
N PHE A 118 40.20 -22.31 -13.91
CA PHE A 118 41.55 -22.65 -14.32
C PHE A 118 42.37 -21.42 -14.67
N ILE A 119 41.77 -20.46 -15.39
CA ILE A 119 42.44 -19.20 -15.76
C ILE A 119 42.76 -18.39 -14.50
N GLU A 120 41.82 -18.28 -13.57
CA GLU A 120 42.02 -17.55 -12.31
C GLU A 120 43.18 -18.14 -11.50
N GLU A 121 43.16 -19.46 -11.26
CA GLU A 121 44.16 -20.13 -10.44
C GLU A 121 45.54 -20.17 -11.11
N LYS A 122 45.60 -20.58 -12.39
CA LYS A 122 46.87 -20.80 -13.09
C LYS A 122 47.60 -19.49 -13.37
N PHE A 123 46.88 -18.45 -13.80
CA PHE A 123 47.48 -17.19 -14.23
C PHE A 123 47.40 -16.09 -13.17
N ASN A 124 46.84 -16.39 -12.00
CA ASN A 124 46.63 -15.44 -10.90
C ASN A 124 45.88 -14.18 -11.39
N LEU A 125 44.76 -14.42 -12.06
CA LEU A 125 43.86 -13.40 -12.61
C LEU A 125 42.51 -13.49 -11.93
N THR A 126 41.75 -12.40 -11.95
CA THR A 126 40.32 -12.43 -11.64
C THR A 126 39.54 -12.33 -12.95
N VAL A 127 38.65 -13.28 -13.17
CA VAL A 127 37.84 -13.37 -14.39
C VAL A 127 36.44 -12.86 -14.09
N LYS A 128 35.95 -11.92 -14.88
CA LYS A 128 34.58 -11.41 -14.81
C LYS A 128 33.93 -11.44 -16.19
N TYR A 129 32.66 -11.80 -16.26
CA TYR A 129 31.94 -12.02 -17.50
C TYR A 129 30.54 -11.43 -17.45
N ASP A 130 30.28 -10.52 -18.38
CA ASP A 130 28.94 -10.04 -18.70
C ASP A 130 28.37 -10.87 -19.86
N LYS A 131 27.32 -11.65 -19.55
CA LYS A 131 26.62 -12.52 -20.51
C LYS A 131 25.77 -11.77 -21.53
N GLU A 132 25.26 -10.60 -21.15
CA GLU A 132 24.32 -9.84 -21.96
C GLU A 132 25.05 -9.17 -23.12
N TYR A 133 26.21 -8.61 -22.84
CA TYR A 133 27.03 -7.90 -23.84
C TYR A 133 28.20 -8.71 -24.39
N GLY A 134 28.48 -9.89 -23.82
CA GLY A 134 29.60 -10.72 -24.25
C GLY A 134 30.96 -10.07 -23.91
N SER A 135 31.09 -9.53 -22.70
CA SER A 135 32.32 -8.86 -22.24
C SER A 135 33.03 -9.70 -21.19
N VAL A 136 34.30 -10.07 -21.42
CA VAL A 136 35.14 -10.81 -20.48
C VAL A 136 36.28 -9.91 -20.00
N TYR A 137 36.57 -9.92 -18.70
CA TYR A 137 37.65 -9.16 -18.09
C TYR A 137 38.65 -10.09 -17.45
N PHE A 138 39.91 -9.94 -17.82
CA PHE A 138 41.06 -10.55 -17.15
C PHE A 138 41.78 -9.47 -16.34
N LEU A 139 41.55 -9.51 -15.02
CA LEU A 139 41.97 -8.46 -14.10
C LEU A 139 43.15 -8.93 -13.25
N LYS A 140 44.22 -8.14 -13.18
CA LYS A 140 45.42 -8.44 -12.39
C LYS A 140 45.28 -7.87 -10.98
N GLY A 141 44.89 -8.71 -10.02
CA GLY A 141 44.72 -8.36 -8.62
C GLY A 141 43.50 -7.47 -8.33
N ASN A 142 43.17 -7.31 -7.04
CA ASN A 142 41.97 -6.59 -6.59
C ASN A 142 42.11 -5.05 -6.70
N ASP A 143 43.35 -4.53 -6.82
CA ASP A 143 43.67 -3.10 -6.90
C ASP A 143 44.09 -2.71 -8.34
N LEU A 144 43.14 -2.65 -9.26
CA LEU A 144 43.39 -2.18 -10.62
C LEU A 144 43.68 -0.68 -10.62
N LYS A 145 44.78 -0.23 -11.23
CA LYS A 145 45.09 1.22 -11.35
C LYS A 145 44.30 1.91 -12.46
N ASN A 146 44.02 1.18 -13.54
CA ASN A 146 43.27 1.69 -14.69
C ASN A 146 42.26 0.64 -15.10
N PHE A 147 40.99 1.04 -15.13
CA PHE A 147 39.89 0.23 -15.62
C PHE A 147 39.31 0.88 -16.87
N LYS A 148 39.02 0.07 -17.89
CA LYS A 148 38.32 0.49 -19.10
C LYS A 148 37.08 -0.38 -19.23
N ASN A 149 35.92 0.24 -19.27
CA ASN A 149 34.69 -0.46 -19.55
C ASN A 149 34.62 -0.79 -21.05
N ILE A 150 34.44 -2.06 -21.40
CA ILE A 150 34.44 -2.53 -22.79
C ILE A 150 33.21 -2.01 -23.53
N THR A 151 32.04 -2.11 -22.90
CA THR A 151 30.73 -1.81 -23.50
C THR A 151 30.49 -0.31 -23.70
N HIS A 152 30.84 0.49 -22.69
CA HIS A 152 30.55 1.93 -22.63
C HIS A 152 31.78 2.81 -22.88
N GLY A 153 32.98 2.23 -22.92
CA GLY A 153 34.22 2.90 -23.33
C GLY A 153 34.80 3.90 -22.34
N TYR A 154 34.18 4.14 -21.17
CA TYR A 154 34.72 5.04 -20.16
C TYR A 154 35.98 4.45 -19.51
N LEU A 155 36.84 5.36 -19.05
CA LEU A 155 38.09 5.04 -18.37
C LEU A 155 38.02 5.51 -16.92
N LEU A 156 38.52 4.69 -16.00
CA LEU A 156 38.58 5.00 -14.58
C LEU A 156 40.01 4.80 -14.07
N LYS A 157 40.65 5.89 -13.63
CA LYS A 157 41.96 5.87 -12.98
C LYS A 157 41.80 5.72 -11.48
N ILE A 158 41.70 4.48 -11.01
CA ILE A 158 41.25 4.19 -9.65
C ILE A 158 42.26 4.74 -8.64
N PRO A 159 41.84 5.65 -7.74
CA PRO A 159 42.67 6.18 -6.66
C PRO A 159 43.17 5.09 -5.72
N SER A 160 44.30 5.32 -5.05
CA SER A 160 44.93 4.33 -4.16
C SER A 160 44.07 3.93 -2.96
N HIS A 161 43.13 4.80 -2.56
CA HIS A 161 42.21 4.60 -1.45
C HIS A 161 40.96 3.78 -1.82
N SER A 162 40.80 3.38 -3.09
CA SER A 162 39.63 2.62 -3.57
C SER A 162 40.05 1.36 -4.33
N SER A 163 39.13 0.41 -4.45
CA SER A 163 39.27 -0.82 -5.25
C SER A 163 37.96 -1.13 -5.96
N ILE A 164 38.00 -1.81 -7.11
CA ILE A 164 36.78 -2.33 -7.75
C ILE A 164 36.25 -3.49 -6.89
N ASP A 165 34.94 -3.52 -6.69
CA ASP A 165 34.28 -4.69 -6.12
C ASP A 165 34.28 -5.83 -7.15
N LEU A 166 35.16 -6.79 -6.92
CA LEU A 166 35.24 -8.02 -7.70
C LEU A 166 34.71 -9.23 -6.91
N SER A 167 33.97 -8.99 -5.82
CA SER A 167 33.34 -10.06 -5.06
C SER A 167 32.22 -10.76 -5.85
N GLY A 168 31.82 -11.95 -5.40
CA GLY A 168 30.80 -12.76 -6.08
C GLY A 168 31.32 -13.57 -7.28
N PRO A 169 30.45 -14.42 -7.88
CA PRO A 169 30.84 -15.31 -8.96
C PRO A 169 31.22 -14.53 -10.22
N PHE A 170 31.96 -15.17 -11.13
CA PHE A 170 32.46 -14.55 -12.36
C PHE A 170 31.33 -14.05 -13.29
N ASP A 171 30.13 -14.60 -13.19
CA ASP A 171 29.00 -14.36 -14.10
C ASP A 171 27.88 -13.46 -13.52
N ASN A 172 28.14 -12.86 -12.36
CA ASN A 172 27.33 -11.79 -11.76
C ASN A 172 27.87 -10.38 -12.08
N PHE A 173 28.93 -10.28 -12.87
CA PHE A 173 29.47 -8.98 -13.30
C PHE A 173 28.60 -8.38 -14.40
N ASN A 174 28.35 -7.07 -14.30
CA ASN A 174 27.53 -6.34 -15.26
C ASN A 174 28.29 -5.09 -15.72
N ASP A 175 28.54 -4.98 -17.03
CA ASP A 175 29.21 -3.82 -17.62
C ASP A 175 28.42 -2.53 -17.46
N ASN A 176 27.10 -2.63 -17.31
CA ASN A 176 26.25 -1.48 -17.05
C ASN A 176 26.40 -0.98 -15.61
N SER A 177 26.99 -1.73 -14.68
CA SER A 177 27.13 -1.34 -13.26
C SER A 177 28.48 -1.73 -12.68
N VAL A 178 29.41 -0.78 -12.59
CA VAL A 178 30.71 -0.99 -11.95
C VAL A 178 30.73 -0.35 -10.58
N VAL A 179 31.00 -1.16 -9.56
CA VAL A 179 31.06 -0.74 -8.15
C VAL A 179 32.51 -0.65 -7.68
N LEU A 180 32.83 0.40 -6.95
CA LEU A 180 34.07 0.60 -6.22
C LEU A 180 33.78 0.73 -4.73
N ILE A 181 34.70 0.25 -3.92
CA ILE A 181 34.61 0.31 -2.46
C ILE A 181 35.82 1.10 -1.95
N ASP A 182 35.58 2.02 -1.01
CA ASP A 182 36.67 2.62 -0.24
C ASP A 182 37.37 1.55 0.59
N LYS A 183 38.70 1.55 0.62
CA LYS A 183 39.46 0.49 1.30
C LYS A 183 39.26 0.42 2.81
N LYS A 184 38.75 1.49 3.44
CA LYS A 184 38.34 1.47 4.86
C LYS A 184 36.90 1.02 5.05
N GLY A 185 36.16 0.81 3.96
CA GLY A 185 34.74 0.43 3.97
C GLY A 185 33.80 1.56 4.36
N GLU A 186 34.23 2.82 4.22
CA GLU A 186 33.44 3.98 4.66
C GLU A 186 32.30 4.32 3.70
N PHE A 187 32.49 4.08 2.40
CA PHE A 187 31.49 4.30 1.35
C PHE A 187 31.73 3.39 0.14
N SER A 188 30.70 3.25 -0.69
CA SER A 188 30.80 2.68 -2.03
C SER A 188 30.50 3.74 -3.09
N TYR A 189 31.05 3.54 -4.28
CA TYR A 189 30.91 4.40 -5.45
C TYR A 189 30.57 3.52 -6.64
N SER A 190 29.41 3.69 -7.24
CA SER A 190 28.97 2.90 -8.39
C SER A 190 28.72 3.79 -9.60
N ILE A 191 29.06 3.28 -10.78
CA ILE A 191 28.79 3.92 -12.06
C ILE A 191 27.83 3.01 -12.81
N ASN A 192 26.62 3.51 -13.02
CA ASN A 192 25.63 2.87 -13.88
C ASN A 192 25.59 3.58 -15.23
N CYS A 193 25.48 2.84 -16.33
CA CYS A 193 25.38 3.41 -17.66
C CYS A 193 24.26 2.76 -18.47
N ASP A 194 23.24 3.55 -18.77
CA ASP A 194 22.11 3.14 -19.60
C ASP A 194 22.33 3.66 -21.02
N LYS A 195 22.58 2.76 -21.96
CA LYS A 195 22.72 3.11 -23.39
C LYS A 195 21.37 2.94 -24.09
N LEU A 196 20.91 4.02 -24.70
CA LEU A 196 19.64 4.08 -25.40
C LEU A 196 19.87 3.76 -26.88
N ASP A 197 19.08 2.82 -27.38
CA ASP A 197 19.06 2.43 -28.78
C ASP A 197 17.88 3.10 -29.53
N SER A 198 17.80 2.86 -30.84
CA SER A 198 16.68 3.36 -31.65
C SER A 198 15.32 2.87 -31.15
N THR A 199 15.27 1.67 -30.56
CA THR A 199 14.06 1.09 -29.99
C THR A 199 13.58 1.89 -28.79
N SER A 200 14.50 2.28 -27.91
CA SER A 200 14.23 3.11 -26.73
C SER A 200 13.67 4.48 -27.12
N ILE A 201 14.25 5.12 -28.14
CA ILE A 201 13.75 6.39 -28.69
C ILE A 201 12.35 6.22 -29.29
N ALA A 202 12.14 5.19 -30.12
CA ALA A 202 10.84 4.93 -30.74
C ALA A 202 9.75 4.61 -29.70
N GLY A 203 10.11 3.85 -28.65
CA GLY A 203 9.22 3.55 -27.53
C GLY A 203 8.78 4.80 -26.78
N MET A 204 9.71 5.71 -26.47
CA MET A 204 9.36 6.96 -25.78
C MET A 204 8.48 7.87 -26.64
N ARG A 205 8.72 7.94 -27.96
CA ARG A 205 7.85 8.68 -28.89
C ARG A 205 6.41 8.18 -28.83
N LEU A 206 6.22 6.86 -28.76
CA LEU A 206 4.90 6.24 -28.66
C LEU A 206 4.22 6.59 -27.32
N ILE A 207 4.95 6.53 -26.20
CA ILE A 207 4.43 6.88 -24.87
C ILE A 207 3.98 8.34 -24.81
N LEU A 208 4.78 9.25 -25.36
CA LEU A 208 4.49 10.69 -25.37
C LEU A 208 3.50 11.09 -26.47
N ASN A 209 3.18 10.17 -27.39
CA ASN A 209 2.47 10.46 -28.63
C ASN A 209 3.11 11.63 -29.42
N ASP A 210 4.46 11.66 -29.45
CA ASP A 210 5.25 12.71 -30.09
C ASP A 210 6.21 12.14 -31.15
N TYR A 211 5.79 12.30 -32.40
CA TYR A 211 6.56 11.87 -33.58
C TYR A 211 7.24 13.03 -34.31
N THR A 212 7.20 14.23 -33.74
CA THR A 212 7.65 15.47 -34.39
C THR A 212 8.91 16.06 -33.78
N SER A 213 9.10 15.89 -32.46
CA SER A 213 10.30 16.35 -31.76
C SER A 213 11.56 15.67 -32.29
N SER A 214 12.71 16.33 -32.15
CA SER A 214 14.02 15.75 -32.50
C SER A 214 14.39 14.61 -31.56
N ASP A 215 15.31 13.73 -31.99
CA ASP A 215 15.80 12.65 -31.12
C ASP A 215 16.47 13.19 -29.85
N GLU A 216 17.08 14.38 -29.90
CA GLU A 216 17.62 15.07 -28.72
C GLU A 216 16.53 15.46 -27.72
N GLN A 217 15.41 15.96 -28.22
CA GLN A 217 14.26 16.30 -27.37
C GLN A 217 13.65 15.03 -26.75
N ILE A 218 13.54 13.94 -27.51
CA ILE A 218 13.06 12.64 -26.99
C ILE A 218 14.05 12.06 -25.97
N PHE A 219 15.36 12.12 -26.24
CA PHE A 219 16.40 11.71 -25.31
C PHE A 219 16.30 12.48 -23.98
N ASN A 220 16.13 13.80 -24.04
CA ASN A 220 15.94 14.63 -22.85
C ASN A 220 14.64 14.26 -22.10
N ALA A 221 13.57 13.89 -22.82
CA ALA A 221 12.36 13.37 -22.20
C ALA A 221 12.60 12.03 -21.48
N ILE A 222 13.38 11.11 -22.06
CA ILE A 222 13.82 9.88 -21.39
C ILE A 222 14.64 10.22 -20.13
N SER A 223 15.59 11.15 -20.22
CA SER A 223 16.37 11.58 -19.05
C SER A 223 15.53 12.26 -17.96
N ASN A 224 14.43 12.92 -18.31
CA ASN A 224 13.49 13.44 -17.32
C ASN A 224 12.61 12.34 -16.75
N TYR A 225 12.24 11.35 -17.58
CA TYR A 225 11.55 10.15 -17.14
C TYR A 225 12.40 9.35 -16.14
N THR A 226 13.74 9.28 -16.30
CA THR A 226 14.58 8.61 -15.29
C THR A 226 14.55 9.30 -13.93
N LYS A 227 14.40 10.63 -13.88
CA LYS A 227 14.15 11.38 -12.63
C LYS A 227 12.80 11.02 -11.99
N SER A 228 11.83 10.57 -12.78
CA SER A 228 10.54 10.11 -12.26
C SER A 228 10.67 8.84 -11.41
N TYR A 229 11.65 7.95 -11.68
CA TYR A 229 11.93 6.80 -10.82
C TYR A 229 12.33 7.22 -9.40
N PHE A 230 13.15 8.27 -9.28
CA PHE A 230 13.51 8.80 -7.97
C PHE A 230 12.30 9.40 -7.23
N ARG A 231 11.35 10.00 -7.96
CA ARG A 231 10.08 10.48 -7.39
C ARG A 231 9.15 9.33 -7.01
N ALA A 232 9.10 8.26 -7.80
CA ALA A 232 8.38 7.04 -7.46
C ALA A 232 8.96 6.36 -6.22
N MET A 233 10.29 6.30 -6.09
CA MET A 233 10.98 5.83 -4.90
C MET A 233 10.62 6.69 -3.67
N GLN A 234 10.65 8.02 -3.79
CA GLN A 234 10.18 8.91 -2.71
C GLN A 234 8.73 8.63 -2.32
N ALA A 235 7.83 8.43 -3.29
CA ALA A 235 6.43 8.11 -3.01
C ALA A 235 6.27 6.77 -2.29
N LEU A 236 7.04 5.74 -2.70
CA LEU A 236 7.08 4.45 -2.02
C LEU A 236 7.54 4.60 -0.56
N TYR A 237 8.68 5.26 -0.32
CA TYR A 237 9.19 5.52 1.03
C TYR A 237 8.23 6.39 1.86
N LYS A 238 7.52 7.34 1.26
CA LYS A 238 6.48 8.11 1.93
C LYS A 238 5.31 7.23 2.36
N ASN A 239 4.86 6.31 1.49
CA ASN A 239 3.80 5.38 1.84
C ASN A 239 4.24 4.40 2.94
N GLU A 240 5.47 3.87 2.87
CA GLU A 240 6.05 3.03 3.92
C GLU A 240 6.22 3.81 5.24
N PHE A 241 6.62 5.08 5.19
CA PHE A 241 6.72 5.93 6.37
C PHE A 241 5.36 6.10 7.05
N LEU A 242 4.33 6.47 6.29
CA LEU A 242 2.98 6.74 6.80
C LEU A 242 2.22 5.47 7.20
N PHE A 243 2.35 4.39 6.42
CA PHE A 243 1.50 3.21 6.49
C PHE A 243 2.24 1.87 6.65
N GLY A 244 3.58 1.84 6.73
CA GLY A 244 4.43 0.63 6.74
C GLY A 244 4.34 -0.27 7.97
N LYS A 245 3.13 -0.66 8.38
CA LYS A 245 2.86 -1.60 9.47
C LYS A 245 1.86 -2.69 9.08
N THR A 246 1.51 -2.80 7.80
CA THR A 246 0.52 -3.78 7.31
C THR A 246 1.11 -5.14 6.97
N ASP A 247 2.45 -5.26 6.88
CA ASP A 247 3.14 -6.56 6.79
C ASP A 247 3.79 -6.96 8.12
N ALA A 248 3.83 -8.26 8.40
CA ALA A 248 4.16 -8.88 9.69
C ALA A 248 5.54 -8.55 10.30
N ALA A 249 6.46 -7.97 9.54
CA ALA A 249 7.69 -7.41 10.06
C ALA A 249 7.44 -5.92 10.32
N LEU A 250 7.37 -5.52 11.59
CA LEU A 250 7.12 -4.14 12.04
C LEU A 250 8.20 -3.16 11.54
N SER A 251 8.24 -2.88 10.24
CA SER A 251 9.32 -2.18 9.58
C SER A 251 8.87 -0.83 9.04
N GLU A 252 9.42 0.25 9.59
CA GLU A 252 9.24 1.59 9.05
C GLU A 252 10.43 1.93 8.15
N SER A 253 10.14 2.38 6.93
CA SER A 253 11.15 2.97 6.06
C SER A 253 10.82 4.44 5.82
N ASN A 254 11.85 5.28 5.72
CA ASN A 254 11.67 6.68 5.37
C ASN A 254 12.85 7.18 4.54
N MET A 255 12.64 8.27 3.80
CA MET A 255 13.62 8.91 2.94
C MET A 255 13.53 10.43 3.10
N LYS A 256 14.68 11.08 3.27
CA LYS A 256 14.77 12.54 3.37
C LYS A 256 15.77 13.08 2.36
N VAL A 257 15.30 13.94 1.46
CA VAL A 257 16.14 14.66 0.50
C VAL A 257 16.64 15.94 1.17
N PHE A 258 17.96 16.13 1.21
CA PHE A 258 18.61 17.30 1.79
C PHE A 258 19.01 18.32 0.73
N ALA A 259 19.24 17.88 -0.51
CA ALA A 259 19.60 18.73 -1.63
C ALA A 259 19.24 18.09 -2.96
N ASP A 260 18.78 18.91 -3.91
CA ASP A 260 18.48 18.55 -5.30
C ASP A 260 18.97 19.70 -6.19
N TYR A 261 20.12 19.51 -6.85
CA TYR A 261 20.80 20.52 -7.65
C TYR A 261 20.79 20.17 -9.13
N SER A 262 20.74 21.21 -9.97
CA SER A 262 21.16 21.13 -11.37
C SER A 262 22.50 21.84 -11.53
N GLU A 263 23.51 21.13 -12.02
CA GLU A 263 24.86 21.66 -12.24
C GLU A 263 25.54 21.02 -13.44
N ASN A 264 26.57 21.69 -13.98
CA ASN A 264 27.30 21.19 -15.13
C ASN A 264 28.43 20.27 -14.68
N ILE A 265 28.36 18.98 -15.05
CA ILE A 265 29.34 17.95 -14.73
C ILE A 265 29.77 17.30 -16.05
N TYR A 266 31.08 17.19 -16.30
CA TYR A 266 31.64 16.75 -17.59
C TYR A 266 31.10 17.51 -18.82
N GLY A 267 30.75 18.79 -18.67
CA GLY A 267 30.20 19.59 -19.76
C GLY A 267 28.69 19.43 -19.97
N GLN A 268 28.02 18.52 -19.24
CA GLN A 268 26.61 18.21 -19.37
C GLN A 268 25.79 18.75 -18.19
N LEU A 269 24.59 19.27 -18.47
CA LEU A 269 23.65 19.65 -17.43
C LEU A 269 23.17 18.39 -16.70
N SER A 270 23.63 18.21 -15.48
CA SER A 270 23.45 17.02 -14.67
C SER A 270 22.62 17.33 -13.43
N ASN A 271 21.98 16.31 -12.86
CA ASN A 271 21.23 16.42 -11.62
C ASN A 271 21.99 15.71 -10.49
N VAL A 272 22.09 16.36 -9.33
CA VAL A 272 22.74 15.82 -8.12
C VAL A 272 21.74 15.84 -6.99
N VAL A 273 21.47 14.67 -6.42
CA VAL A 273 20.55 14.54 -5.28
C VAL A 273 21.28 13.93 -4.09
N LEU A 274 21.24 14.62 -2.95
CA LEU A 274 21.76 14.16 -1.67
C LEU A 274 20.57 13.82 -0.76
N TYR A 275 20.51 12.58 -0.29
CA TYR A 275 19.41 12.09 0.52
C TYR A 275 19.86 11.00 1.49
N ASN A 276 19.11 10.82 2.57
CA ASN A 276 19.23 9.63 3.41
C ASN A 276 18.02 8.71 3.23
N THR A 277 18.25 7.42 3.46
CA THR A 277 17.21 6.41 3.64
C THR A 277 17.41 5.73 4.98
N ILE A 278 16.32 5.50 5.71
CA ILE A 278 16.31 4.72 6.94
C ILE A 278 15.39 3.52 6.77
N LYS A 279 15.81 2.40 7.36
CA LYS A 279 14.97 1.22 7.55
C LYS A 279 15.09 0.80 9.00
N SER A 280 13.95 0.76 9.69
CA SER A 280 13.85 0.42 11.10
C SER A 280 12.93 -0.75 11.27
N ASN A 281 13.29 -1.72 12.11
CA ASN A 281 12.43 -2.81 12.56
C ASN A 281 12.44 -2.87 14.10
N LYS A 282 11.78 -3.88 14.67
CA LYS A 282 11.70 -4.08 16.13
C LYS A 282 13.07 -4.18 16.84
N TYR A 283 14.12 -4.61 16.14
CA TYR A 283 15.42 -4.96 16.70
C TYR A 283 16.56 -4.03 16.28
N SER A 284 16.44 -3.39 15.11
CA SER A 284 17.53 -2.61 14.54
C SER A 284 17.01 -1.47 13.67
N THR A 285 17.85 -0.45 13.55
CA THR A 285 17.67 0.67 12.62
C THR A 285 18.96 0.86 11.84
N SER A 286 18.84 0.96 10.51
CA SER A 286 19.95 1.25 9.61
C SER A 286 19.63 2.49 8.80
N GLU A 287 20.55 3.44 8.79
CA GLU A 287 20.45 4.67 8.01
C GLU A 287 21.67 4.83 7.10
N GLU A 288 21.40 5.11 5.84
CA GLU A 288 22.39 5.28 4.78
C GLU A 288 22.23 6.66 4.15
N THR A 289 23.36 7.28 3.84
CA THR A 289 23.46 8.54 3.10
C THR A 289 23.84 8.24 1.66
N HIS A 290 23.17 8.89 0.72
CA HIS A 290 23.29 8.66 -0.72
C HIS A 290 23.51 9.97 -1.47
N ILE A 291 24.41 9.94 -2.45
CA ILE A 291 24.57 10.98 -3.47
C ILE A 291 24.35 10.33 -4.82
N MET A 292 23.29 10.73 -5.51
CA MET A 292 22.97 10.27 -6.87
C MET A 292 23.27 11.39 -7.86
N ILE A 293 24.05 11.09 -8.89
CA ILE A 293 24.42 12.03 -9.95
C ILE A 293 23.98 11.46 -11.29
N THR A 294 23.05 12.13 -11.97
CA THR A 294 22.55 11.73 -13.29
C THR A 294 23.14 12.65 -14.36
N ILE A 295 23.90 12.08 -15.30
CA ILE A 295 24.64 12.78 -16.36
C ILE A 295 24.09 12.31 -17.72
N PRO A 296 23.18 13.07 -18.35
CA PRO A 296 22.66 12.74 -19.67
C PRO A 296 23.66 13.14 -20.76
N ILE A 297 23.92 12.26 -21.72
CA ILE A 297 24.86 12.48 -22.83
C ILE A 297 24.21 12.07 -24.16
N TYR A 298 23.59 13.04 -24.81
CA TYR A 298 22.90 12.81 -26.09
C TYR A 298 23.84 12.30 -27.19
N SER A 299 25.06 12.84 -27.29
CA SER A 299 26.00 12.49 -28.37
C SER A 299 26.40 11.01 -28.39
N ASN A 300 26.32 10.33 -27.24
CA ASN A 300 26.58 8.89 -27.12
C ASN A 300 25.29 8.08 -26.86
N MET A 301 24.13 8.74 -26.84
CA MET A 301 22.83 8.19 -26.43
C MET A 301 22.93 7.42 -25.10
N SER A 302 23.56 8.02 -24.10
CA SER A 302 23.78 7.36 -22.80
C SER A 302 23.39 8.24 -21.63
N ILE A 303 22.84 7.62 -20.59
CA ILE A 303 22.59 8.25 -19.29
C ILE A 303 23.49 7.56 -18.28
N TYR A 304 24.42 8.31 -17.69
CA TYR A 304 25.25 7.81 -16.60
C TYR A 304 24.60 8.17 -15.26
N THR A 305 24.51 7.20 -14.36
CA THR A 305 24.05 7.41 -12.98
C THR A 305 25.16 6.97 -12.02
N ILE A 306 25.82 7.95 -11.38
CA ILE A 306 26.84 7.70 -10.37
C ILE A 306 26.15 7.72 -9.01
N ASN A 307 26.20 6.61 -8.27
CA ASN A 307 25.66 6.53 -6.91
C ASN A 307 26.79 6.33 -5.91
N ILE A 308 26.82 7.19 -4.90
CA ILE A 308 27.75 7.11 -3.78
C ILE A 308 26.91 6.86 -2.54
N ASN A 309 27.21 5.81 -1.80
CA ASN A 309 26.49 5.51 -0.56
C ASN A 309 27.43 5.17 0.59
N GLY A 310 27.00 5.47 1.81
CA GLY A 310 27.74 5.16 3.01
C GLY A 310 26.82 5.23 4.23
N LYS A 311 27.32 4.78 5.39
CA LYS A 311 26.55 4.88 6.63
C LYS A 311 26.31 6.35 7.00
N ARG A 312 25.23 6.65 7.72
CA ARG A 312 24.99 7.99 8.28
C ARG A 312 26.26 8.55 8.92
N GLY A 313 26.61 9.79 8.56
CA GLY A 313 27.79 10.48 9.10
C GLY A 313 29.07 10.34 8.27
N PHE A 314 29.05 9.58 7.16
CA PHE A 314 30.28 9.32 6.39
C PHE A 314 30.80 10.53 5.61
N LEU A 315 30.01 11.60 5.38
CA LEU A 315 30.42 12.76 4.61
C LEU A 315 31.33 13.70 5.43
N THR A 316 32.49 13.18 5.81
CA THR A 316 33.59 13.93 6.42
C THR A 316 34.39 14.66 5.36
N GLN A 317 35.22 15.63 5.76
CA GLN A 317 36.09 16.34 4.82
C GLN A 317 37.06 15.41 4.07
N ASP A 318 37.55 14.35 4.73
CA ASP A 318 38.39 13.31 4.12
C ASP A 318 37.63 12.57 3.02
N ASN A 319 36.42 12.10 3.33
CA ASN A 319 35.60 11.36 2.37
C ASN A 319 35.08 12.22 1.22
N ILE A 320 34.75 13.49 1.47
CA ILE A 320 34.42 14.45 0.40
C ILE A 320 35.61 14.61 -0.56
N SER A 321 36.84 14.66 -0.04
CA SER A 321 38.05 14.77 -0.86
C SER A 321 38.28 13.50 -1.70
N LYS A 322 38.11 12.31 -1.11
CA LYS A 322 38.18 11.02 -1.81
C LYS A 322 37.11 10.88 -2.90
N ILE A 323 35.88 11.31 -2.63
CA ILE A 323 34.79 11.32 -3.60
C ILE A 323 35.13 12.25 -4.77
N HIS A 324 35.65 13.44 -4.47
CA HIS A 324 36.09 14.38 -5.51
C HIS A 324 37.21 13.79 -6.38
N GLU A 325 38.16 13.06 -5.80
CA GLU A 325 39.21 12.35 -6.53
C GLU A 325 38.62 11.27 -7.47
N LEU A 326 37.64 10.48 -6.99
CA LEU A 326 36.94 9.47 -7.79
C LEU A 326 36.16 10.06 -8.97
N LEU A 327 35.48 11.19 -8.76
CA LEU A 327 34.81 11.90 -9.84
C LEU A 327 35.82 12.41 -10.88
N ASN A 328 36.94 13.00 -10.44
CA ASN A 328 37.97 13.46 -11.38
C ASN A 328 38.72 12.31 -12.09
N ALA A 329 38.74 11.12 -11.49
CA ALA A 329 39.34 9.91 -12.05
C ALA A 329 38.53 9.29 -13.20
N LEU A 330 37.22 9.55 -13.27
CA LEU A 330 36.35 9.08 -14.33
C LEU A 330 36.52 9.95 -15.58
N LYS A 331 36.77 9.30 -16.72
CA LYS A 331 36.84 9.92 -18.03
C LYS A 331 35.83 9.28 -18.97
N ILE A 332 34.82 10.05 -19.34
CA ILE A 332 33.79 9.64 -20.29
C ILE A 332 34.23 10.00 -21.71
N PRO A 333 34.03 9.13 -22.72
CA PRO A 333 34.45 9.40 -24.09
C PRO A 333 33.85 10.69 -24.64
N ASN A 334 34.68 11.49 -25.31
CA ASN A 334 34.29 12.75 -25.97
C ASN A 334 33.77 13.86 -25.05
N LEU A 335 33.90 13.71 -23.73
CA LEU A 335 33.54 14.75 -22.76
C LEU A 335 34.78 15.34 -22.07
N PRO A 336 34.73 16.61 -21.64
CA PRO A 336 35.77 17.18 -20.79
C PRO A 336 35.80 16.46 -19.43
N ASN A 337 36.99 16.39 -18.83
CA ASN A 337 37.12 15.89 -17.46
C ASN A 337 36.34 16.79 -16.49
N SER A 338 35.72 16.18 -15.47
CA SER A 338 35.23 16.96 -14.34
C SER A 338 36.42 17.59 -13.61
N LYS A 339 36.30 18.87 -13.27
CA LYS A 339 37.29 19.61 -12.47
C LYS A 339 36.65 20.35 -11.30
N SER A 340 35.33 20.40 -11.24
CA SER A 340 34.56 21.11 -10.23
C SER A 340 34.15 20.14 -9.13
N SER A 341 34.33 20.56 -7.88
CA SER A 341 33.65 19.92 -6.75
C SER A 341 32.14 20.08 -6.92
N LEU A 342 31.36 19.09 -6.50
CA LEU A 342 29.90 19.17 -6.52
C LEU A 342 29.46 20.34 -5.65
N LYS A 343 28.46 21.11 -6.11
CA LYS A 343 27.98 22.29 -5.35
C LYS A 343 27.55 21.91 -3.92
N VAL A 344 26.94 20.74 -3.77
CA VAL A 344 26.47 20.24 -2.46
C VAL A 344 27.57 20.16 -1.40
N PHE A 345 28.82 19.89 -1.79
CA PHE A 345 29.95 19.82 -0.86
C PHE A 345 30.39 21.18 -0.32
N ASN A 346 29.99 22.27 -0.97
CA ASN A 346 30.30 23.62 -0.51
C ASN A 346 29.25 24.14 0.50
N HIS A 347 28.13 23.44 0.70
CA HIS A 347 27.07 23.82 1.63
C HIS A 347 27.24 23.14 2.99
N ILE A 348 28.01 23.77 3.88
CA ILE A 348 28.35 23.22 5.22
C ILE A 348 27.10 22.84 6.04
N LYS A 349 26.03 23.66 6.00
CA LYS A 349 24.77 23.35 6.72
C LYS A 349 24.16 22.03 6.20
N THR A 350 24.03 21.89 4.88
CA THR A 350 23.48 20.67 4.25
C THR A 350 24.30 19.42 4.58
N ILE A 351 25.64 19.51 4.55
CA ILE A 351 26.53 18.39 4.91
C ILE A 351 26.43 18.05 6.41
N LYS A 352 26.28 19.05 7.27
CA LYS A 352 26.03 18.81 8.70
C LYS A 352 24.67 18.11 8.91
N ASP A 353 23.61 18.62 8.29
CA ASP A 353 22.25 18.10 8.45
C ASP A 353 22.11 16.66 7.95
N VAL A 354 22.72 16.33 6.80
CA VAL A 354 22.69 14.95 6.27
C VAL A 354 23.47 13.97 7.16
N ASN A 355 24.58 14.41 7.77
CA ASN A 355 25.36 13.60 8.69
C ASN A 355 24.66 13.39 10.04
N LEU A 356 23.82 14.35 10.47
CA LEU A 356 22.94 14.19 11.64
C LEU A 356 21.83 13.17 11.39
N GLY A 357 21.37 13.06 10.14
CA GLY A 357 20.44 12.04 9.69
C GLY A 357 18.99 12.48 9.57
N ILE A 358 18.12 11.51 9.29
CA ILE A 358 16.66 11.70 9.20
C ILE A 358 16.09 12.09 10.57
N TYR A 359 16.54 11.40 11.63
CA TYR A 359 16.18 11.65 13.02
C TYR A 359 17.44 12.02 13.84
N PRO A 360 17.81 13.31 13.91
CA PRO A 360 18.94 13.77 14.70
C PRO A 360 18.76 13.48 16.20
N VAL A 361 19.85 13.12 16.87
CA VAL A 361 19.84 12.94 18.33
C VAL A 361 19.69 14.30 19.01
N LEU A 362 18.70 14.42 19.90
CA LEU A 362 18.36 15.68 20.57
C LEU A 362 19.48 16.20 21.50
N SER A 363 20.30 15.33 22.07
CA SER A 363 21.40 15.71 22.99
C SER A 363 22.57 16.43 22.30
N ASP A 364 22.74 16.25 20.99
CA ASP A 364 23.99 16.58 20.29
C ASP A 364 23.87 17.82 19.39
N SER A 365 22.72 18.52 19.42
CA SER A 365 22.41 19.60 18.49
C SER A 365 21.90 20.87 19.18
N ASN A 366 22.29 22.03 18.65
CA ASN A 366 21.54 23.26 18.89
C ASN A 366 20.17 23.09 18.20
N ILE A 367 19.12 22.93 19.00
CA ILE A 367 17.77 22.68 18.51
C ILE A 367 17.23 23.98 17.91
N GLU A 368 17.06 23.99 16.58
CA GLU A 368 16.32 25.03 15.87
C GLU A 368 14.83 24.71 15.98
N TYR A 369 14.02 25.65 16.49
CA TYR A 369 12.58 25.49 16.62
C TYR A 369 11.85 26.12 15.44
N THR A 370 10.74 25.51 15.04
CA THR A 370 9.81 26.07 14.06
C THR A 370 8.42 26.20 14.66
N GLU A 371 7.64 27.17 14.16
CA GLU A 371 6.27 27.42 14.62
C GLU A 371 5.29 26.69 13.70
N TYR A 372 4.42 25.87 14.29
CA TYR A 372 3.25 25.33 13.60
C TYR A 372 2.02 26.14 14.01
N ARG A 373 1.24 26.59 13.02
CA ARG A 373 -0.06 27.27 13.24
C ARG A 373 -1.18 26.46 12.62
N ASN A 374 -2.23 26.22 13.40
CA ASN A 374 -3.51 25.69 12.93
C ASN A 374 -4.61 26.72 13.15
N LEU A 375 -4.91 27.51 12.12
CA LEU A 375 -5.93 28.55 12.19
C LEU A 375 -7.35 27.98 12.29
N GLN A 376 -7.60 26.80 11.72
CA GLN A 376 -8.90 26.13 11.79
C GLN A 376 -9.20 25.61 13.20
N GLN A 377 -8.16 25.16 13.90
CA GLN A 377 -8.26 24.64 15.27
C GLN A 377 -7.78 25.63 16.33
N ASN A 378 -7.57 26.90 15.98
CA ASN A 378 -7.29 28.01 16.91
C ASN A 378 -6.09 27.82 17.84
N TYR A 379 -4.99 27.23 17.35
CA TYR A 379 -3.77 27.10 18.14
C TYR A 379 -2.49 27.22 17.32
N LYS A 380 -1.40 27.48 18.02
CA LYS A 380 -0.04 27.35 17.51
C LYS A 380 0.89 26.76 18.57
N ILE A 381 1.96 26.14 18.13
CA ILE A 381 3.01 25.54 18.97
C ILE A 381 4.38 25.82 18.36
N GLN A 382 5.43 25.72 19.17
CA GLN A 382 6.80 25.61 18.72
C GLN A 382 7.31 24.18 18.93
N TYR A 383 8.00 23.64 17.94
CA TYR A 383 8.57 22.30 18.02
C TYR A 383 9.95 22.25 17.32
N PRO A 384 10.82 21.30 17.68
CA PRO A 384 12.09 21.10 16.99
C PRO A 384 11.89 20.92 15.49
N SER A 385 12.54 21.76 14.68
CA SER A 385 12.49 21.72 13.21
C SER A 385 13.00 20.42 12.60
N THR A 386 13.71 19.62 13.39
CA THR A 386 14.19 18.29 13.03
C THR A 386 13.08 17.22 13.08
N PHE A 387 11.99 17.46 13.81
CA PHE A 387 10.86 16.52 13.86
C PHE A 387 10.11 16.53 12.53
N MET A 388 9.82 15.33 12.03
CA MET A 388 9.22 15.17 10.71
C MET A 388 7.69 15.19 10.80
N PRO A 389 6.98 16.00 10.01
CA PRO A 389 5.54 15.87 9.88
C PRO A 389 5.16 14.43 9.51
N TYR A 390 4.20 13.86 10.24
CA TYR A 390 3.82 12.46 10.12
C TYR A 390 2.40 12.33 9.55
N LEU A 391 1.39 12.21 10.41
CA LEU A 391 -0.01 12.11 10.02
C LEU A 391 -0.74 13.39 10.40
N GLN A 392 -1.62 13.85 9.51
CA GLN A 392 -2.45 15.02 9.73
C GLN A 392 -3.81 14.84 9.07
N ASN A 393 -4.87 15.31 9.73
CA ASN A 393 -6.22 15.37 9.22
C ASN A 393 -7.04 16.41 10.00
N SER A 394 -7.57 17.40 9.29
CA SER A 394 -8.46 18.44 9.83
C SER A 394 -9.54 18.77 8.78
N ILE A 395 -10.08 17.76 8.11
CA ILE A 395 -11.07 17.97 7.03
C ILE A 395 -12.44 18.43 7.55
N VAL A 396 -12.66 18.34 8.86
CA VAL A 396 -13.85 18.84 9.57
C VAL A 396 -13.42 19.81 10.68
N ASP A 397 -14.29 20.75 11.05
CA ASP A 397 -14.00 21.74 12.09
C ASP A 397 -14.12 21.17 13.50
N SER A 398 -15.00 20.18 13.68
CA SER A 398 -15.29 19.54 14.96
C SER A 398 -14.16 18.64 15.46
N LEU A 399 -13.27 18.17 14.59
CA LEU A 399 -12.15 17.28 14.93
C LEU A 399 -10.90 17.64 14.12
N GLY A 400 -9.74 17.67 14.78
CA GLY A 400 -8.45 17.86 14.12
C GLY A 400 -7.36 16.99 14.73
N SER A 401 -6.37 16.62 13.93
CA SER A 401 -5.18 15.92 14.42
C SER A 401 -3.97 16.24 13.55
N ILE A 402 -2.83 16.47 14.19
CA ILE A 402 -1.51 16.54 13.56
C ILE A 402 -0.50 15.79 14.41
N SER A 403 0.48 15.16 13.78
CA SER A 403 1.57 14.49 14.46
C SER A 403 2.92 14.74 13.81
N PHE A 404 3.96 14.64 14.63
CA PHE A 404 5.36 14.80 14.26
C PHE A 404 6.16 13.62 14.79
N LYS A 405 6.92 12.98 13.92
CA LYS A 405 7.85 11.91 14.25
C LYS A 405 9.14 12.49 14.82
N VAL A 406 9.46 12.05 16.03
CA VAL A 406 10.73 12.35 16.72
C VAL A 406 11.80 11.39 16.22
N ASP A 407 11.45 10.10 16.18
CA ASP A 407 12.24 9.02 15.62
C ASP A 407 11.31 7.89 15.11
N TYR A 408 11.86 6.75 14.68
CA TYR A 408 11.07 5.61 14.21
C TYR A 408 10.13 5.04 15.29
N ASN A 409 10.47 5.23 16.56
CA ASN A 409 9.81 4.67 17.72
C ASN A 409 8.76 5.61 18.33
N THR A 410 9.00 6.92 18.23
CA THR A 410 8.32 7.95 19.01
C THR A 410 7.74 9.03 18.12
N HIS A 411 6.50 9.43 18.40
CA HIS A 411 5.86 10.58 17.80
C HIS A 411 5.15 11.42 18.84
N ILE A 412 4.91 12.67 18.49
CA ILE A 412 4.09 13.61 19.25
C ILE A 412 2.88 13.94 18.41
N ALA A 413 1.71 14.01 19.02
CA ALA A 413 0.47 14.38 18.35
C ALA A 413 -0.25 15.49 19.10
N ILE A 414 -0.99 16.31 18.37
CA ILE A 414 -1.92 17.29 18.90
C ILE A 414 -3.26 16.99 18.24
N SER A 415 -4.24 16.62 19.04
CA SER A 415 -5.61 16.41 18.58
C SER A 415 -6.57 17.39 19.25
N THR A 416 -7.55 17.84 18.50
CA THR A 416 -8.56 18.80 18.92
C THR A 416 -9.94 18.22 18.68
N GLU A 417 -10.85 18.43 19.62
CA GLU A 417 -12.26 18.06 19.46
C GLU A 417 -13.19 19.13 20.02
N ALA A 418 -14.32 19.35 19.35
CA ALA A 418 -15.40 20.18 19.89
C ALA A 418 -16.06 19.46 21.07
N ILE A 419 -16.34 20.19 22.14
CA ILE A 419 -16.96 19.66 23.36
C ILE A 419 -18.28 20.36 23.65
N GLN A 420 -19.22 19.61 24.24
CA GLN A 420 -20.49 20.16 24.71
C GLN A 420 -20.40 20.64 26.16
N ASP A 421 -19.77 19.87 27.03
CA ASP A 421 -19.60 20.19 28.45
C ASP A 421 -18.10 20.22 28.84
N PRO A 422 -17.53 21.41 29.14
CA PRO A 422 -16.14 21.54 29.55
C PRO A 422 -15.84 20.98 30.94
N ASP A 423 -16.85 20.80 31.80
CA ASP A 423 -16.61 20.37 33.18
C ASP A 423 -16.41 18.85 33.29
N THR A 424 -16.98 18.06 32.38
CA THR A 424 -16.93 16.58 32.44
C THR A 424 -16.02 15.95 31.40
N CYS A 425 -15.71 16.63 30.29
CA CYS A 425 -15.09 16.00 29.11
C CYS A 425 -13.73 15.34 29.41
N ILE A 426 -12.88 15.96 30.24
CA ILE A 426 -11.58 15.39 30.62
C ILE A 426 -11.79 14.11 31.44
N GLN A 427 -12.71 14.12 32.41
CA GLN A 427 -12.98 12.97 33.25
C GLN A 427 -13.54 11.79 32.45
N GLU A 428 -14.43 12.06 31.50
CA GLU A 428 -14.96 11.05 30.57
C GLU A 428 -13.84 10.41 29.74
N ARG A 429 -12.91 11.21 29.21
CA ARG A 429 -11.73 10.71 28.47
C ARG A 429 -10.85 9.81 29.35
N LEU A 430 -10.58 10.21 30.59
CA LEU A 430 -9.76 9.42 31.51
C LEU A 430 -10.44 8.09 31.86
N ASN A 431 -11.76 8.09 32.07
CA ASN A 431 -12.53 6.88 32.34
C ASN A 431 -12.48 5.89 31.16
N LEU A 432 -12.54 6.40 29.92
CA LEU A 432 -12.39 5.59 28.71
C LEU A 432 -10.99 4.96 28.61
N ILE A 433 -9.93 5.73 28.89
CA ILE A 433 -8.55 5.20 28.89
C ILE A 433 -8.41 4.10 29.95
N LYS A 434 -8.87 4.35 31.18
CA LYS A 434 -8.73 3.41 32.30
C LYS A 434 -9.57 2.13 32.15
N SER A 435 -10.66 2.19 31.40
CA SER A 435 -11.50 1.01 31.12
C SER A 435 -10.98 0.15 29.96
N SER A 436 -9.99 0.63 29.20
CA SER A 436 -9.42 -0.13 28.09
C SER A 436 -8.63 -1.35 28.59
N PRO A 437 -8.93 -2.58 28.13
CA PRO A 437 -8.21 -3.80 28.55
C PRO A 437 -6.77 -3.83 28.05
N SER A 438 -6.45 -3.00 27.04
CA SER A 438 -5.10 -2.84 26.53
C SER A 438 -4.23 -2.01 27.48
N VAL A 439 -4.83 -1.16 28.31
CA VAL A 439 -4.10 -0.31 29.25
C VAL A 439 -3.71 -1.12 30.49
N LYS A 440 -2.43 -1.05 30.86
CA LYS A 440 -1.96 -1.63 32.12
C LYS A 440 -2.31 -0.68 33.26
N THR A 441 -3.40 -0.97 33.97
CA THR A 441 -3.92 -0.13 35.04
C THR A 441 -2.89 0.25 36.10
N ASP A 442 -1.96 -0.64 36.43
CA ASP A 442 -0.92 -0.42 37.44
C ASP A 442 0.17 0.59 37.02
N THR A 443 0.13 1.05 35.75
CA THR A 443 1.09 2.01 35.18
C THR A 443 0.50 3.42 35.02
N VAL A 444 -0.77 3.61 35.38
CA VAL A 444 -1.49 4.87 35.19
C VAL A 444 -1.05 5.87 36.27
N GLU A 445 -0.50 7.00 35.83
CA GLU A 445 -0.15 8.17 36.66
C GLU A 445 -0.91 9.38 36.12
N GLU A 446 -1.73 10.05 36.91
CA GLU A 446 -2.49 11.24 36.49
C GLU A 446 -2.40 12.38 37.51
N GLY A 447 -2.60 13.61 37.05
CA GLY A 447 -2.60 14.77 37.92
C GLY A 447 -2.79 16.08 37.17
N ASN A 448 -2.66 17.19 37.89
CA ASN A 448 -2.70 18.53 37.31
C ASN A 448 -1.29 19.12 37.30
N SER A 449 -0.98 19.89 36.25
CA SER A 449 0.29 20.60 36.12
C SER A 449 0.04 22.02 35.64
N LEU A 450 0.78 22.97 36.21
CA LEU A 450 0.80 24.37 35.77
C LEU A 450 2.03 24.57 34.88
N LEU A 451 1.81 24.79 33.59
CA LEU A 451 2.86 24.97 32.57
C LEU A 451 2.62 26.29 31.83
N SER A 452 3.58 27.22 31.90
CA SER A 452 3.48 28.56 31.28
C SER A 452 2.17 29.28 31.63
N ASP A 453 1.83 29.32 32.92
CA ASP A 453 0.61 29.91 33.48
C ASP A 453 -0.72 29.28 33.00
N ARG A 454 -0.67 28.06 32.45
CA ARG A 454 -1.86 27.29 32.06
C ARG A 454 -1.96 25.97 32.78
N ASN A 455 -3.19 25.64 33.17
CA ASN A 455 -3.49 24.36 33.79
C ASN A 455 -3.68 23.30 32.71
N PHE A 456 -2.96 22.20 32.89
CA PHE A 456 -3.15 20.98 32.13
C PHE A 456 -3.46 19.83 33.06
N HIS A 457 -4.39 18.98 32.65
CA HIS A 457 -4.54 17.65 33.24
C HIS A 457 -3.65 16.69 32.47
N TYR A 458 -2.77 15.94 33.15
CA TYR A 458 -1.89 14.97 32.49
C TYR A 458 -2.24 13.55 32.91
N ILE A 459 -1.98 12.60 32.01
CA ILE A 459 -2.03 11.16 32.28
C ILE A 459 -0.86 10.48 31.56
N LYS A 460 -0.19 9.55 32.25
CA LYS A 460 0.84 8.67 31.70
C LYS A 460 0.40 7.23 31.89
N TYR A 461 0.60 6.38 30.90
CA TYR A 461 0.19 4.98 30.97
C TYR A 461 0.93 4.11 29.96
N GLU A 462 0.94 2.80 30.20
CA GLU A 462 1.37 1.80 29.24
C GLU A 462 0.18 1.08 28.62
N MET A 463 0.22 0.86 27.30
CA MET A 463 -0.81 0.14 26.56
C MET A 463 -0.19 -1.02 25.78
N LYS A 464 -0.84 -2.19 25.77
CA LYS A 464 -0.45 -3.36 24.98
C LYS A 464 -1.48 -3.62 23.88
N GLU A 465 -1.03 -3.54 22.63
CA GLU A 465 -1.86 -3.84 21.45
C GLU A 465 -1.18 -4.98 20.69
N GLY A 466 -1.77 -6.19 20.74
CA GLY A 466 -1.14 -7.40 20.22
C GLY A 466 0.24 -7.67 20.85
N PRO A 467 1.32 -7.83 20.05
CA PRO A 467 2.68 -8.03 20.56
C PRO A 467 3.40 -6.74 20.97
N ASP A 468 2.80 -5.57 20.73
CA ASP A 468 3.44 -4.28 20.91
C ASP A 468 3.07 -3.64 22.24
N LEU A 469 4.04 -2.90 22.78
CA LEU A 469 3.90 -2.10 23.98
C LEU A 469 4.04 -0.63 23.59
N TYR A 470 3.19 0.22 24.15
CA TYR A 470 3.17 1.66 23.95
C TYR A 470 3.31 2.35 25.30
N TYR A 471 4.05 3.45 25.30
CA TYR A 471 4.27 4.34 26.43
C TYR A 471 3.71 5.70 26.05
N ILE A 472 2.64 6.12 26.71
CA ILE A 472 1.86 7.30 26.33
C ILE A 472 1.88 8.30 27.48
N GLN A 473 2.04 9.58 27.12
CA GLN A 473 1.91 10.72 28.02
C GLN A 473 1.08 11.80 27.35
N ASP A 474 -0.11 12.05 27.91
CA ASP A 474 -1.06 13.04 27.41
C ASP A 474 -1.12 14.27 28.32
N TYR A 475 -1.31 15.43 27.71
CA TYR A 475 -1.70 16.68 28.36
C TYR A 475 -3.00 17.20 27.75
N TYR A 476 -4.00 17.43 28.60
CA TYR A 476 -5.32 17.92 28.24
C TYR A 476 -5.52 19.36 28.72
N THR A 477 -6.12 20.19 27.87
CA THR A 477 -6.54 21.55 28.23
C THR A 477 -7.73 21.98 27.37
N ILE A 478 -8.53 22.92 27.85
CA ILE A 478 -9.77 23.36 27.21
C ILE A 478 -9.66 24.84 26.84
N TYR A 479 -10.08 25.18 25.62
CA TYR A 479 -10.18 26.57 25.16
C TYR A 479 -11.32 26.72 24.14
N CYS A 480 -12.18 27.72 24.31
CA CYS A 480 -13.31 28.03 23.42
C CYS A 480 -14.14 26.80 22.99
N SER A 481 -14.64 26.02 23.96
CA SER A 481 -15.44 24.80 23.72
C SER A 481 -14.74 23.76 22.85
N LYS A 482 -13.41 23.71 22.90
CA LYS A 482 -12.59 22.64 22.33
C LYS A 482 -11.68 22.03 23.39
N LEU A 483 -11.57 20.71 23.38
CA LEU A 483 -10.57 19.96 24.13
C LEU A 483 -9.34 19.76 23.25
N TYR A 484 -8.18 20.10 23.78
CA TYR A 484 -6.88 19.89 23.17
C TYR A 484 -6.16 18.79 23.93
N ARG A 485 -5.71 17.77 23.20
CA ARG A 485 -4.83 16.72 23.72
C ARG A 485 -3.48 16.82 23.02
N ILE A 486 -2.43 16.96 23.80
CA ILE A 486 -1.04 16.94 23.35
C ILE A 486 -0.44 15.63 23.86
N GLU A 487 -0.14 14.72 22.96
CA GLU A 487 0.25 13.33 23.24
C GLU A 487 1.71 13.10 22.85
N LEU A 488 2.47 12.45 23.73
CA LEU A 488 3.74 11.80 23.41
C LEU A 488 3.50 10.29 23.41
N ASN A 489 3.81 9.64 22.30
CA ASN A 489 3.54 8.22 22.12
C ASN A 489 4.77 7.51 21.54
N SER A 490 5.32 6.61 22.37
CA SER A 490 6.50 5.81 22.06
C SER A 490 6.14 4.34 22.05
N ARG A 491 6.42 3.66 20.94
CA ARG A 491 6.23 2.22 20.77
C ARG A 491 7.41 1.47 21.40
N LEU A 492 7.35 0.16 21.63
CA LEU A 492 8.43 -0.79 21.97
C LEU A 492 9.32 -0.49 23.21
N SER A 493 9.87 0.71 23.33
CA SER A 493 10.71 1.23 24.41
C SER A 493 10.20 2.58 24.90
N LYS A 494 10.49 2.91 26.17
CA LYS A 494 10.21 4.24 26.73
C LYS A 494 10.95 5.34 25.96
N PRO A 495 10.35 6.55 25.82
CA PRO A 495 11.07 7.69 25.27
C PRO A 495 12.26 8.04 26.17
N SER A 496 13.34 8.57 25.60
CA SER A 496 14.49 9.04 26.37
C SER A 496 14.15 10.34 27.11
N ASP A 497 14.89 10.64 28.18
CA ASP A 497 14.68 11.88 28.97
C ASP A 497 14.75 13.14 28.10
N ALA A 498 15.66 13.18 27.12
CA ALA A 498 15.78 14.29 26.16
C ALA A 498 14.50 14.47 25.31
N VAL A 499 13.85 13.37 24.91
CA VAL A 499 12.58 13.44 24.16
C VAL A 499 11.45 13.93 25.05
N VAL A 500 11.40 13.45 26.30
CA VAL A 500 10.40 13.90 27.29
C VAL A 500 10.56 15.39 27.59
N ASP A 501 11.79 15.87 27.79
CA ASP A 501 12.09 17.29 28.04
C ASP A 501 11.65 18.18 26.87
N GLU A 502 11.93 17.78 25.63
CA GLU A 502 11.47 18.50 24.43
C GLU A 502 9.96 18.47 24.28
N PHE A 503 9.31 17.35 24.58
CA PHE A 503 7.86 17.26 24.59
C PHE A 503 7.23 18.24 25.60
N ILE A 504 7.77 18.34 26.81
CA ILE A 504 7.29 19.32 27.80
C ILE A 504 7.50 20.76 27.33
N LYS A 505 8.57 21.07 26.58
CA LYS A 505 8.74 22.39 25.96
C LYS A 505 7.68 22.67 24.90
N ILE A 506 7.32 21.68 24.09
CA ILE A 506 6.22 21.79 23.10
C ILE A 506 4.90 22.09 23.82
N VAL A 507 4.56 21.33 24.87
CA VAL A 507 3.36 21.55 25.69
C VAL A 507 3.34 22.98 26.26
N LYS A 508 4.47 23.45 26.80
CA LYS A 508 4.63 24.82 27.33
C LYS A 508 4.49 25.92 26.28
N SER A 509 4.72 25.61 25.01
CA SER A 509 4.72 26.57 23.90
C SER A 509 3.34 26.79 23.28
N ILE A 510 2.32 26.00 23.66
CA ILE A 510 1.01 26.12 23.05
C ILE A 510 0.44 27.52 23.29
N GLU A 511 -0.08 28.16 22.26
CA GLU A 511 -0.75 29.44 22.30
C GLU A 511 -2.08 29.31 21.55
N PHE A 512 -3.16 29.74 22.20
CA PHE A 512 -4.47 29.76 21.59
C PHE A 512 -4.64 31.04 20.80
N LEU A 513 -5.25 30.90 19.63
CA LEU A 513 -5.55 32.00 18.72
C LEU A 513 -7.02 32.36 18.86
N GLU A 514 -7.35 33.64 18.68
CA GLU A 514 -8.74 34.03 18.59
C GLU A 514 -9.37 33.36 17.35
N PRO A 515 -10.59 32.82 17.46
CA PRO A 515 -11.32 32.30 16.31
C PRO A 515 -11.41 33.39 15.25
N ALA A 516 -11.05 33.08 14.00
CA ALA A 516 -11.24 34.03 12.92
C ALA A 516 -12.73 34.37 12.81
N GLU A 517 -13.07 35.66 12.70
CA GLU A 517 -14.42 36.06 12.30
C GLU A 517 -14.69 35.43 10.92
N ASN A 518 -15.71 34.56 10.84
CA ASN A 518 -16.12 33.95 9.58
C ASN A 518 -16.69 35.04 8.64
N LEU A 519 -15.80 35.73 7.92
CA LEU A 519 -16.12 36.82 7.00
C LEU A 519 -16.71 36.34 5.66
N PHE A 520 -17.12 35.07 5.55
CA PHE A 520 -17.74 34.51 4.36
C PHE A 520 -19.14 33.99 4.70
N SER A 521 -20.15 34.73 4.25
CA SER A 521 -21.58 34.43 4.41
C SER A 521 -22.22 34.04 3.08
N ALA A 522 -21.61 33.12 2.32
CA ALA A 522 -22.39 32.42 1.32
C ALA A 522 -23.26 31.41 2.08
N GLU A 523 -24.55 31.69 2.23
CA GLU A 523 -25.51 30.69 2.71
C GLU A 523 -25.50 29.54 1.71
N VAL A 524 -24.88 28.41 2.08
CA VAL A 524 -25.02 27.17 1.34
C VAL A 524 -26.48 26.76 1.44
N SER A 525 -27.19 26.70 0.31
CA SER A 525 -28.56 26.19 0.29
C SER A 525 -28.55 24.70 0.60
N LEU A 526 -29.19 24.31 1.71
CA LEU A 526 -29.17 22.94 2.21
C LEU A 526 -30.54 22.28 2.05
N LYS A 527 -30.51 21.03 1.57
CA LYS A 527 -31.64 20.11 1.61
C LYS A 527 -31.45 19.13 2.77
N LYS A 528 -32.48 18.99 3.60
CA LYS A 528 -32.50 18.02 4.71
C LYS A 528 -33.09 16.69 4.23
N TYR A 529 -32.43 15.60 4.59
CA TYR A 529 -32.98 14.25 4.57
C TYR A 529 -33.34 13.84 6.00
N LEU A 530 -34.53 13.28 6.18
CA LEU A 530 -35.00 12.71 7.44
C LEU A 530 -35.58 11.33 7.17
N ASN A 531 -35.11 10.32 7.90
CA ASN A 531 -35.77 9.03 7.92
C ASN A 531 -36.85 9.05 9.01
N GLU A 532 -38.11 9.28 8.61
CA GLU A 532 -39.28 9.29 9.53
C GLU A 532 -39.48 7.98 10.32
N TYR A 533 -38.86 6.88 9.89
CA TYR A 533 -39.04 5.57 10.51
C TYR A 533 -37.97 5.30 11.57
N GLU A 534 -36.71 5.60 11.25
CA GLU A 534 -35.56 5.33 12.11
C GLU A 534 -35.05 6.58 12.85
N GLY A 535 -35.46 7.76 12.44
CA GLY A 535 -35.14 9.05 13.08
C GLY A 535 -33.82 9.68 12.64
N TYR A 536 -32.89 8.98 11.96
CA TYR A 536 -31.65 9.63 11.54
C TYR A 536 -31.88 10.66 10.44
N SER A 537 -31.13 11.74 10.50
CA SER A 537 -31.22 12.86 9.58
C SER A 537 -29.84 13.41 9.22
N PHE A 538 -29.76 14.13 8.11
CA PHE A 538 -28.60 14.92 7.70
C PHE A 538 -29.00 15.96 6.66
N SER A 539 -28.25 17.04 6.56
CA SER A 539 -28.40 18.08 5.55
C SER A 539 -27.26 18.02 4.55
N TYR A 540 -27.52 18.30 3.29
CA TYR A 540 -26.52 18.34 2.23
C TYR A 540 -26.85 19.46 1.23
N PRO A 541 -25.86 19.98 0.46
CA PRO A 541 -26.11 21.00 -0.55
C PRO A 541 -27.23 20.59 -1.51
N ASP A 542 -28.17 21.49 -1.80
CA ASP A 542 -29.31 21.20 -2.68
C ASP A 542 -28.91 20.97 -4.15
N THR A 543 -27.71 21.43 -4.54
CA THR A 543 -27.06 21.15 -5.83
C THR A 543 -26.46 19.75 -5.91
N TRP A 544 -26.31 19.05 -4.79
CA TRP A 544 -25.75 17.71 -4.74
C TRP A 544 -26.85 16.64 -4.81
N GLU A 545 -26.49 15.46 -5.32
CA GLU A 545 -27.45 14.38 -5.55
C GLU A 545 -27.32 13.28 -4.48
N LEU A 546 -28.43 12.94 -3.81
CA LEU A 546 -28.49 11.79 -2.90
C LEU A 546 -28.91 10.53 -3.69
N LYS A 547 -28.00 9.56 -3.80
CA LYS A 547 -28.23 8.30 -4.52
C LYS A 547 -28.43 7.13 -3.57
N ASN A 548 -29.51 6.37 -3.77
CA ASN A 548 -29.71 5.10 -3.07
C ASN A 548 -28.78 4.02 -3.66
N LYS A 549 -27.99 3.40 -2.79
CA LYS A 549 -27.01 2.34 -3.08
C LYS A 549 -27.25 1.08 -2.23
N SER A 550 -28.44 0.94 -1.64
CA SER A 550 -28.82 -0.26 -0.88
C SER A 550 -28.74 -1.51 -1.74
N THR A 551 -27.95 -2.49 -1.31
CA THR A 551 -27.94 -3.84 -1.89
C THR A 551 -28.80 -4.80 -1.08
N ASP A 552 -29.25 -4.43 0.11
CA ASP A 552 -30.15 -5.19 0.96
C ASP A 552 -31.38 -4.33 1.28
N ILE A 553 -32.58 -4.86 1.06
CA ILE A 553 -33.84 -4.18 1.39
C ILE A 553 -34.00 -3.92 2.89
N ASN A 554 -33.29 -4.68 3.73
CA ASN A 554 -33.32 -4.55 5.18
C ASN A 554 -32.44 -3.40 5.70
N PHE A 555 -31.66 -2.73 4.85
CA PHE A 555 -30.76 -1.65 5.25
C PHE A 555 -30.67 -0.55 4.20
N ASP A 556 -30.81 0.71 4.62
CA ASP A 556 -30.54 1.82 3.72
C ASP A 556 -29.04 2.13 3.59
N ARG A 557 -28.61 2.37 2.35
CA ARG A 557 -27.28 2.89 2.04
C ARG A 557 -27.41 4.00 1.02
N PHE A 558 -26.83 5.16 1.31
CA PHE A 558 -26.85 6.32 0.44
C PHE A 558 -25.44 6.81 0.12
N SER A 559 -25.30 7.42 -1.05
CA SER A 559 -24.11 8.18 -1.43
C SER A 559 -24.53 9.60 -1.81
N ILE A 560 -23.83 10.59 -1.25
CA ILE A 560 -24.00 11.99 -1.64
C ILE A 560 -22.97 12.31 -2.71
N VAL A 561 -23.44 12.70 -3.90
CA VAL A 561 -22.58 12.96 -5.06
C VAL A 561 -22.52 14.45 -5.34
N SER A 562 -21.30 15.01 -5.25
CA SER A 562 -20.99 16.36 -5.71
C SER A 562 -20.70 16.36 -7.21
N PRO A 563 -21.34 17.23 -8.01
CA PRO A 563 -20.98 17.46 -9.40
C PRO A 563 -19.54 17.94 -9.60
N GLU A 564 -19.05 18.81 -8.71
CA GLU A 564 -17.76 19.49 -8.82
C GLU A 564 -16.58 18.62 -8.36
N TYR A 565 -16.79 17.78 -7.35
CA TYR A 565 -15.76 16.93 -6.73
C TYR A 565 -16.00 15.43 -6.94
N SER A 566 -16.66 15.06 -8.05
CA SER A 566 -16.91 13.66 -8.42
C SER A 566 -15.60 12.88 -8.55
N GLY A 567 -15.33 11.98 -7.60
CA GLY A 567 -14.13 11.14 -7.56
C GLY A 567 -13.19 11.43 -6.37
N PRO A 568 -12.70 12.67 -6.17
CA PRO A 568 -11.92 12.99 -4.99
C PRO A 568 -12.70 12.92 -3.68
N LEU A 569 -13.98 13.30 -3.69
CA LEU A 569 -14.87 13.30 -2.53
C LEU A 569 -15.77 12.07 -2.59
N ASP A 570 -15.84 11.34 -1.47
CA ASP A 570 -16.77 10.23 -1.27
C ASP A 570 -17.49 10.41 0.07
N ILE A 571 -18.81 10.43 0.04
CA ILE A 571 -19.66 10.54 1.23
C ILE A 571 -20.71 9.43 1.17
N CYS A 572 -20.71 8.58 2.19
CA CYS A 572 -21.59 7.42 2.30
C CYS A 572 -22.33 7.46 3.64
N ILE A 573 -23.63 7.21 3.61
CA ILE A 573 -24.46 6.97 4.79
C ILE A 573 -24.91 5.52 4.75
N ASN A 574 -24.84 4.82 5.88
CA ASN A 574 -25.10 3.39 5.93
C ASN A 574 -25.83 2.98 7.20
N GLU A 575 -26.92 2.23 7.05
CA GLU A 575 -27.60 1.52 8.13
C GLU A 575 -26.96 0.15 8.35
N SER A 576 -26.81 -0.24 9.61
CA SER A 576 -26.22 -1.51 10.01
C SER A 576 -26.82 -1.98 11.33
N GLU A 577 -26.53 -3.21 11.71
CA GLU A 577 -27.03 -3.79 12.95
C GLU A 577 -25.97 -4.66 13.62
N SER A 578 -25.84 -4.53 14.94
CA SER A 578 -24.96 -5.33 15.77
C SER A 578 -25.45 -6.77 15.82
N LEU A 579 -24.54 -7.71 15.60
CA LEU A 579 -24.79 -9.14 15.71
C LEU A 579 -24.62 -9.65 17.15
N ILE A 580 -24.13 -8.79 18.05
CA ILE A 580 -23.86 -9.11 19.44
C ILE A 580 -24.69 -8.23 20.38
N ASP A 581 -25.12 -8.82 21.49
CA ASP A 581 -25.62 -8.09 22.64
C ASP A 581 -24.43 -7.77 23.55
N ALA A 582 -24.00 -6.51 23.55
CA ALA A 582 -22.76 -6.05 24.16
C ALA A 582 -23.01 -4.79 25.00
N SER A 583 -22.22 -4.60 26.06
CA SER A 583 -22.32 -3.40 26.89
C SER A 583 -21.91 -2.13 26.12
N THR A 584 -22.28 -0.97 26.62
CA THR A 584 -21.84 0.33 26.07
C THR A 584 -20.32 0.41 25.95
N GLU A 585 -19.59 -0.05 26.98
CA GLU A 585 -18.13 -0.07 27.00
C GLU A 585 -17.56 -1.03 25.95
N GLU A 586 -18.19 -2.19 25.74
CA GLU A 586 -17.78 -3.16 24.72
C GLU A 586 -18.01 -2.62 23.31
N LEU A 587 -19.13 -1.95 23.06
CA LEU A 587 -19.43 -1.31 21.78
C LEU A 587 -18.46 -0.16 21.50
N LEU A 588 -18.19 0.70 22.49
CA LEU A 588 -17.17 1.75 22.37
C LEU A 588 -15.79 1.18 22.07
N ARG A 589 -15.43 0.04 22.66
CA ARG A 589 -14.17 -0.65 22.39
C ARG A 589 -14.12 -1.20 20.96
N LEU A 590 -15.16 -1.90 20.53
CA LEU A 590 -15.24 -2.53 19.20
C LEU A 590 -15.25 -1.46 18.11
N PHE A 591 -16.21 -0.55 18.17
CA PHE A 591 -16.40 0.48 17.16
C PHE A 591 -15.41 1.63 17.30
N GLY A 592 -14.70 1.80 18.42
CA GLY A 592 -13.63 2.80 18.57
C GLY A 592 -12.25 2.32 18.09
N GLY A 593 -12.07 1.01 17.87
CA GLY A 593 -10.80 0.38 17.54
C GLY A 593 -10.29 0.61 16.10
N ASN A 594 -9.05 0.15 15.87
CA ASN A 594 -8.27 0.32 14.63
C ASN A 594 -8.65 -0.63 13.48
N ASP A 595 -9.43 -1.67 13.74
CA ASP A 595 -9.67 -2.76 12.79
C ASP A 595 -11.13 -2.79 12.35
N ALA A 596 -11.41 -2.05 11.27
CA ALA A 596 -12.75 -2.02 10.69
C ALA A 596 -13.10 -3.28 9.88
N GLU A 597 -12.12 -4.11 9.53
CA GLU A 597 -12.40 -5.42 8.92
C GLU A 597 -13.03 -6.36 9.97
N LEU A 598 -12.49 -6.37 11.20
CA LEU A 598 -13.06 -7.14 12.31
C LEU A 598 -14.51 -6.74 12.62
N LEU A 599 -14.92 -5.49 12.38
CA LEU A 599 -16.30 -5.04 12.61
C LEU A 599 -17.32 -5.80 11.75
N THR A 600 -16.93 -6.30 10.57
CA THR A 600 -17.83 -7.11 9.73
C THR A 600 -18.21 -8.45 10.37
N ASN A 601 -17.43 -8.93 11.35
CA ASN A 601 -17.78 -10.13 12.13
C ASN A 601 -18.81 -9.83 13.23
N TYR A 602 -18.97 -8.56 13.62
CA TYR A 602 -19.81 -8.14 14.75
C TYR A 602 -20.99 -7.28 14.34
N ALA A 603 -21.07 -6.86 13.07
CA ALA A 603 -22.17 -6.09 12.53
C ALA A 603 -22.54 -6.56 11.12
N THR A 604 -23.84 -6.65 10.85
CA THR A 604 -24.35 -6.89 9.50
C THR A 604 -24.49 -5.57 8.74
N ASN A 605 -24.23 -5.63 7.43
CA ASN A 605 -24.26 -4.51 6.51
C ASN A 605 -23.34 -3.32 6.86
N TYR A 606 -22.38 -3.46 7.78
CA TYR A 606 -21.43 -2.38 8.11
C TYR A 606 -20.38 -2.22 7.02
N TYR A 607 -20.45 -1.09 6.29
CA TYR A 607 -19.54 -0.78 5.19
C TYR A 607 -18.68 0.44 5.52
N ALA A 608 -17.47 0.21 6.03
CA ALA A 608 -16.44 1.24 6.16
C ALA A 608 -15.58 1.30 4.88
N PRO A 609 -15.53 2.42 4.13
CA PRO A 609 -14.75 2.52 2.89
C PRO A 609 -13.24 2.28 3.04
N TYR A 610 -12.73 2.30 4.27
CA TYR A 610 -11.33 2.07 4.63
C TYR A 610 -11.07 0.68 5.25
N GLY A 611 -12.10 -0.16 5.46
CA GLY A 611 -12.02 -1.37 6.26
C GLY A 611 -10.95 -2.37 5.82
N THR A 612 -10.80 -2.58 4.51
CA THR A 612 -9.83 -3.54 3.93
C THR A 612 -8.56 -2.85 3.42
N LYS A 613 -8.33 -1.58 3.80
CA LYS A 613 -7.26 -0.74 3.26
C LYS A 613 -6.19 -0.48 4.31
N ASN A 614 -4.98 -0.13 3.86
CA ASN A 614 -3.91 0.33 4.75
C ASN A 614 -4.35 1.62 5.45
N THR A 615 -4.71 1.51 6.72
CA THR A 615 -5.41 2.56 7.47
C THR A 615 -4.67 2.94 8.76
N LYS A 616 -4.78 4.21 9.14
CA LYS A 616 -4.37 4.77 10.43
C LYS A 616 -5.52 5.59 10.99
N ILE A 617 -5.93 5.29 12.23
CA ILE A 617 -6.81 6.15 13.00
C ILE A 617 -5.93 7.16 13.74
N LEU A 618 -6.20 8.44 13.52
CA LEU A 618 -5.42 9.57 14.07
C LEU A 618 -6.03 10.09 15.37
N ASN A 619 -7.35 10.00 15.48
CA ASN A 619 -8.08 10.38 16.68
C ASN A 619 -9.41 9.61 16.71
N THR A 620 -9.79 9.11 17.89
CA THR A 620 -11.11 8.54 18.14
C THR A 620 -11.70 9.29 19.31
N THR A 621 -12.91 9.81 19.12
CA THR A 621 -13.66 10.48 20.17
C THR A 621 -15.05 9.86 20.25
N SER A 622 -15.69 10.02 21.41
CA SER A 622 -17.00 9.44 21.65
C SER A 622 -17.77 10.24 22.67
N LYS A 623 -19.09 10.11 22.62
CA LYS A 623 -20.05 10.65 23.61
C LYS A 623 -21.21 9.68 23.78
N VAL A 624 -21.80 9.65 24.97
CA VAL A 624 -22.98 8.82 25.28
C VAL A 624 -24.07 9.73 25.84
N GLU A 625 -25.20 9.79 25.15
CA GLU A 625 -26.34 10.65 25.51
C GLU A 625 -27.62 9.82 25.47
N ASN A 626 -28.37 9.79 26.57
CA ASN A 626 -29.67 9.08 26.66
C ASN A 626 -29.62 7.61 26.18
N GLY A 627 -28.51 6.91 26.41
CA GLY A 627 -28.32 5.52 25.96
C GLY A 627 -27.98 5.37 24.47
N ILE A 628 -27.69 6.47 23.77
CA ILE A 628 -27.19 6.50 22.39
C ILE A 628 -25.69 6.75 22.44
N ILE A 629 -24.93 5.96 21.68
CA ILE A 629 -23.48 6.06 21.59
C ILE A 629 -23.13 6.75 20.28
N TYR A 630 -22.29 7.78 20.33
CA TYR A 630 -21.70 8.41 19.16
C TYR A 630 -20.20 8.19 19.18
N ILE A 631 -19.63 7.76 18.05
CA ILE A 631 -18.20 7.50 17.91
C ILE A 631 -17.71 8.24 16.67
N TYR A 632 -16.77 9.16 16.86
CA TYR A 632 -16.19 9.97 15.81
C TYR A 632 -14.75 9.53 15.58
N LYS A 633 -14.32 9.49 14.31
CA LYS A 633 -12.95 9.11 13.95
C LYS A 633 -12.37 10.04 12.90
N LEU A 634 -11.09 10.37 13.05
CA LEU A 634 -10.25 10.88 11.97
C LEU A 634 -9.33 9.78 11.49
N ILE A 635 -9.29 9.60 10.17
CA ILE A 635 -8.73 8.42 9.54
C ILE A 635 -7.89 8.84 8.36
N ASN A 636 -6.70 8.27 8.21
CA ASN A 636 -5.94 8.35 6.96
C ASN A 636 -5.81 6.95 6.39
N PHE A 637 -5.96 6.80 5.08
CA PHE A 637 -5.84 5.50 4.43
C PHE A 637 -5.34 5.63 2.99
N LEU A 638 -4.91 4.52 2.41
CA LEU A 638 -4.57 4.41 0.98
C LEU A 638 -5.74 3.79 0.21
N ASP A 639 -6.18 4.42 -0.88
CA ASP A 639 -7.18 3.83 -1.79
C ASP A 639 -6.58 2.65 -2.59
N GLU A 640 -7.41 2.00 -3.43
CA GLU A 640 -6.97 0.88 -4.28
C GLU A 640 -5.84 1.27 -5.25
N GLY A 641 -5.75 2.55 -5.62
CA GLY A 641 -4.68 3.11 -6.43
C GLY A 641 -3.46 3.58 -5.62
N GLN A 642 -3.36 3.22 -4.34
CA GLN A 642 -2.32 3.67 -3.41
C GLN A 642 -2.27 5.20 -3.23
N ARG A 643 -3.38 5.89 -3.49
CA ARG A 643 -3.51 7.34 -3.27
C ARG A 643 -3.95 7.61 -1.85
N HIS A 644 -3.35 8.63 -1.26
CA HIS A 644 -3.64 9.01 0.11
C HIS A 644 -5.00 9.70 0.23
N LYS A 645 -5.81 9.21 1.16
CA LYS A 645 -7.14 9.72 1.49
C LYS A 645 -7.18 10.16 2.95
N LEU A 646 -7.78 11.32 3.18
CA LEU A 646 -8.15 11.79 4.50
C LEU A 646 -9.63 11.49 4.70
N GLY A 647 -9.98 10.92 5.83
CA GLY A 647 -11.32 10.44 6.13
C GLY A 647 -11.82 10.87 7.50
N TYR A 648 -13.13 10.88 7.62
CA TYR A 648 -13.87 11.12 8.84
C TYR A 648 -15.03 10.13 8.90
N SER A 649 -15.34 9.62 10.09
CA SER A 649 -16.53 8.81 10.29
C SER A 649 -17.25 9.15 11.58
N VAL A 650 -18.57 8.98 11.55
CA VAL A 650 -19.44 9.00 12.73
C VAL A 650 -20.27 7.74 12.74
N ASP A 651 -20.22 6.99 13.82
CA ASP A 651 -21.13 5.88 14.10
C ASP A 651 -22.09 6.30 15.23
N ILE A 652 -23.41 6.24 14.97
CA ILE A 652 -24.45 6.45 15.96
C ILE A 652 -25.11 5.11 16.27
N ILE A 653 -25.02 4.64 17.52
CA ILE A 653 -25.52 3.33 17.94
C ILE A 653 -26.68 3.51 18.92
N ARG A 654 -27.84 2.93 18.58
CA ARG A 654 -29.05 2.92 19.41
C ARG A 654 -29.72 1.55 19.36
N LYS A 655 -29.78 0.86 20.50
CA LYS A 655 -30.44 -0.47 20.65
C LYS A 655 -30.02 -1.50 19.58
N GLY A 656 -28.71 -1.61 19.35
CA GLY A 656 -28.16 -2.53 18.36
C GLY A 656 -28.21 -2.05 16.90
N LYS A 657 -28.99 -1.02 16.56
CA LYS A 657 -28.92 -0.37 15.24
C LYS A 657 -27.75 0.62 15.20
N ILE A 658 -27.08 0.68 14.05
CA ILE A 658 -25.91 1.51 13.81
C ILE A 658 -26.18 2.36 12.57
N TYR A 659 -26.00 3.67 12.69
CA TYR A 659 -26.10 4.62 11.60
C TYR A 659 -24.74 5.27 11.40
N SER A 660 -24.14 5.04 10.24
CA SER A 660 -22.79 5.49 9.96
C SER A 660 -22.77 6.56 8.87
N LEU A 661 -22.04 7.65 9.11
CA LEU A 661 -21.61 8.59 8.10
C LEU A 661 -20.11 8.38 7.85
N PHE A 662 -19.73 8.12 6.62
CA PHE A 662 -18.34 8.07 6.17
C PHE A 662 -18.09 9.17 5.17
N LEU A 663 -17.00 9.89 5.36
CA LEU A 663 -16.53 10.92 4.45
C LEU A 663 -15.06 10.68 4.16
N SER A 664 -14.67 10.79 2.89
CA SER A 664 -13.26 10.79 2.52
C SER A 664 -12.97 11.76 1.37
N VAL A 665 -11.79 12.37 1.42
CA VAL A 665 -11.27 13.31 0.43
C VAL A 665 -9.88 12.87 -0.01
N SER A 666 -9.57 13.08 -1.29
CA SER A 666 -8.19 12.95 -1.78
C SER A 666 -7.29 14.02 -1.16
N ASP A 667 -6.06 13.62 -0.81
CA ASP A 667 -5.07 14.51 -0.21
C ASP A 667 -4.71 15.75 -1.07
N TYR A 668 -4.82 15.66 -2.40
CA TYR A 668 -4.58 16.78 -3.31
C TYR A 668 -5.64 17.90 -3.22
N LEU A 669 -6.79 17.66 -2.58
CA LEU A 669 -7.74 18.73 -2.22
C LEU A 669 -7.37 19.44 -0.92
N CYS A 670 -6.33 18.96 -0.23
CA CYS A 670 -5.92 19.43 1.07
C CYS A 670 -4.53 20.08 1.03
N SER A 671 -4.32 21.05 1.91
CA SER A 671 -3.01 21.62 2.22
C SER A 671 -2.81 21.55 3.72
N ASN A 672 -1.74 20.88 4.16
CA ASN A 672 -1.51 20.58 5.58
C ASN A 672 -2.76 19.98 6.24
N GLY A 673 -3.31 18.92 5.65
CA GLY A 673 -4.45 18.17 6.20
C GLY A 673 -5.81 18.89 6.28
N SER A 674 -5.87 20.17 5.93
CA SER A 674 -7.11 20.97 5.84
C SER A 674 -7.51 21.16 4.38
N LEU A 675 -8.80 21.30 4.11
CA LEU A 675 -9.31 21.57 2.77
C LEU A 675 -8.84 22.94 2.25
N ILE A 676 -8.36 22.97 1.01
CA ILE A 676 -7.94 24.21 0.34
C ILE A 676 -9.17 25.06 -0.01
N ASP A 677 -10.23 24.38 -0.44
CA ASP A 677 -11.49 24.98 -0.82
C ASP A 677 -12.40 25.17 0.40
N LYS A 678 -12.68 26.44 0.72
CA LYS A 678 -13.49 26.81 1.88
C LYS A 678 -14.97 26.50 1.69
N GLU A 679 -15.50 26.59 0.47
CA GLU A 679 -16.91 26.29 0.19
C GLU A 679 -17.18 24.79 0.36
N LEU A 680 -16.25 23.96 -0.14
CA LEU A 680 -16.27 22.52 0.13
C LEU A 680 -16.19 22.23 1.64
N GLY A 681 -15.32 22.93 2.37
CA GLY A 681 -15.23 22.81 3.83
C GLY A 681 -16.56 23.12 4.53
N GLN A 682 -17.25 24.20 4.14
CA GLN A 682 -18.56 24.55 4.69
C GLN A 682 -19.62 23.49 4.39
N ALA A 683 -19.69 22.97 3.17
CA ALA A 683 -20.61 21.90 2.80
C ALA A 683 -20.36 20.62 3.61
N ILE A 684 -19.09 20.24 3.79
CA ILE A 684 -18.69 19.07 4.58
C ILE A 684 -19.06 19.25 6.05
N ASN A 685 -18.75 20.40 6.64
CA ASN A 685 -19.11 20.68 8.04
C ASN A 685 -20.63 20.68 8.23
N ALA A 686 -21.40 21.26 7.30
CA ALA A 686 -22.86 21.22 7.36
C ALA A 686 -23.42 19.79 7.35
N ILE A 687 -22.86 18.88 6.53
CA ILE A 687 -23.26 17.46 6.51
C ILE A 687 -22.93 16.78 7.84
N VAL A 688 -21.70 16.98 8.32
CA VAL A 688 -21.19 16.32 9.54
C VAL A 688 -21.92 16.80 10.79
N GLU A 689 -22.13 18.11 10.94
CA GLU A 689 -22.80 18.70 12.11
C GLU A 689 -24.30 18.40 12.16
N SER A 690 -24.92 18.17 10.99
CA SER A 690 -26.34 17.84 10.92
C SER A 690 -26.65 16.34 10.97
N PHE A 691 -25.64 15.46 10.93
CA PHE A 691 -25.84 14.02 11.05
C PHE A 691 -26.17 13.62 12.49
N THR A 692 -27.45 13.34 12.75
CA THR A 692 -27.96 13.08 14.10
C THR A 692 -29.20 12.16 14.09
N LEU A 693 -29.72 11.86 15.27
CA LEU A 693 -31.01 11.22 15.47
C LEU A 693 -32.06 12.23 15.93
N GLU A 694 -33.22 12.20 15.29
CA GLU A 694 -34.42 12.96 15.62
C GLU A 694 -35.53 12.02 16.10
N GLU A 695 -36.30 12.46 17.09
CA GLU A 695 -37.51 11.76 17.51
C GLU A 695 -38.66 12.18 16.61
N THR A 696 -39.19 11.22 15.84
CA THR A 696 -40.36 11.41 14.98
C THR A 696 -41.55 10.63 15.54
N GLU A 697 -42.78 11.05 15.20
CA GLU A 697 -43.99 10.37 15.68
C GLU A 697 -43.99 8.87 15.28
N GLU A 698 -43.56 8.56 14.06
CA GLU A 698 -43.54 7.19 13.56
C GLU A 698 -42.37 6.38 14.16
N SER A 699 -41.19 6.98 14.40
CA SER A 699 -40.11 6.28 15.11
C SER A 699 -40.49 5.90 16.54
N LEU A 700 -41.13 6.82 17.28
CA LEU A 700 -41.60 6.57 18.65
C LEU A 700 -42.69 5.49 18.69
N LYS A 701 -43.61 5.53 17.72
CA LYS A 701 -44.66 4.52 17.58
C LYS A 701 -44.08 3.13 17.27
N ARG A 702 -43.14 3.03 16.33
CA ARG A 702 -42.48 1.75 15.99
C ARG A 702 -41.70 1.18 17.16
N GLU A 703 -41.01 2.04 17.90
CA GLU A 703 -40.32 1.67 19.12
C GLU A 703 -41.29 1.08 20.16
N SER A 704 -42.46 1.70 20.36
CA SER A 704 -43.49 1.18 21.28
C SER A 704 -44.08 -0.18 20.85
N MET A 705 -44.03 -0.47 19.54
CA MET A 705 -44.50 -1.73 18.95
C MET A 705 -43.41 -2.81 18.85
N GLY A 706 -42.15 -2.47 19.16
CA GLY A 706 -41.01 -3.37 18.97
C GLY A 706 -40.68 -3.67 17.51
N GLU A 707 -41.07 -2.80 16.57
CA GLU A 707 -40.79 -2.97 15.14
C GLU A 707 -39.36 -2.52 14.81
N THR A 708 -38.52 -3.44 14.32
CA THR A 708 -37.09 -3.21 14.04
C THR A 708 -36.71 -3.41 12.57
N ARG A 709 -37.66 -3.82 11.71
CA ARG A 709 -37.43 -4.09 10.28
C ARG A 709 -37.41 -2.79 9.48
N ASN A 710 -36.57 -2.68 8.45
CA ASN A 710 -36.46 -1.47 7.63
C ASN A 710 -37.81 -0.99 7.05
N ARG A 711 -37.97 0.33 6.95
CA ARG A 711 -39.17 1.00 6.43
C ARG A 711 -39.67 0.48 5.09
N LYS A 712 -38.78 0.04 4.20
CA LYS A 712 -39.12 -0.57 2.90
C LYS A 712 -39.89 -1.87 3.08
N VAL A 713 -39.46 -2.71 4.02
CA VAL A 713 -40.11 -3.99 4.36
C VAL A 713 -41.47 -3.75 5.01
N VAL A 714 -41.53 -2.81 5.95
CA VAL A 714 -42.79 -2.42 6.63
C VAL A 714 -43.79 -1.85 5.61
N PHE A 715 -43.33 -1.02 4.68
CA PHE A 715 -44.16 -0.49 3.60
C PHE A 715 -44.75 -1.61 2.74
N LEU A 716 -43.91 -2.56 2.28
CA LEU A 716 -44.37 -3.69 1.49
C LEU A 716 -45.39 -4.56 2.25
N GLU A 717 -45.13 -4.87 3.52
CA GLU A 717 -46.08 -5.62 4.35
C GLU A 717 -47.42 -4.90 4.47
N ASN A 718 -47.42 -3.58 4.67
CA ASN A 718 -48.64 -2.79 4.74
C ASN A 718 -49.40 -2.79 3.40
N CYS A 719 -48.71 -2.69 2.27
CA CYS A 719 -49.32 -2.84 0.96
C CYS A 719 -49.96 -4.22 0.78
N PHE A 720 -49.24 -5.30 1.13
CA PHE A 720 -49.79 -6.65 1.05
C PHE A 720 -50.94 -6.89 2.03
N LYS A 721 -50.93 -6.28 3.21
CA LYS A 721 -52.06 -6.31 4.15
C LYS A 721 -53.33 -5.67 3.57
N LEU A 722 -53.18 -4.64 2.72
CA LEU A 722 -54.31 -4.01 2.03
C LEU A 722 -54.87 -4.90 0.91
N ILE A 723 -54.00 -5.64 0.21
CA ILE A 723 -54.37 -6.47 -0.94
C ILE A 723 -54.85 -7.87 -0.51
N LEU A 724 -54.10 -8.53 0.37
CA LEU A 724 -54.26 -9.94 0.76
C LEU A 724 -54.93 -10.13 2.14
N GLY A 725 -55.13 -9.05 2.88
CA GLY A 725 -55.86 -9.01 4.16
C GLY A 725 -54.98 -8.71 5.37
N ARG A 726 -55.60 -8.21 6.45
CA ARG A 726 -54.89 -7.67 7.63
C ARG A 726 -54.00 -8.66 8.38
N SER A 727 -54.25 -9.96 8.25
CA SER A 727 -53.46 -11.02 8.88
C SER A 727 -52.14 -11.31 8.14
N THR A 728 -51.97 -10.80 6.92
CA THR A 728 -50.80 -11.04 6.07
C THR A 728 -49.52 -10.57 6.75
N ILE A 729 -48.48 -11.40 6.71
CA ILE A 729 -47.16 -11.11 7.30
C ILE A 729 -46.09 -11.30 6.22
N LEU A 730 -45.14 -10.36 6.17
CA LEU A 730 -43.93 -10.50 5.37
C LEU A 730 -42.84 -11.08 6.27
N THR A 731 -42.47 -12.34 6.01
CA THR A 731 -41.53 -13.10 6.86
C THR A 731 -40.09 -12.97 6.40
N HIS A 732 -39.86 -12.72 5.11
CA HIS A 732 -38.54 -12.54 4.54
C HIS A 732 -38.57 -11.57 3.36
N ALA A 733 -37.53 -10.77 3.21
CA ALA A 733 -37.29 -9.97 2.01
C ALA A 733 -35.79 -9.88 1.72
N ARG A 734 -35.43 -9.94 0.44
CA ARG A 734 -34.06 -9.80 -0.05
C ARG A 734 -34.03 -9.14 -1.43
N THR A 735 -32.96 -8.44 -1.73
CA THR A 735 -32.66 -7.95 -3.08
C THR A 735 -32.08 -9.10 -3.94
N LEU A 736 -32.33 -9.08 -5.24
CA LEU A 736 -31.77 -10.01 -6.23
C LEU A 736 -30.68 -9.31 -7.06
N ASP A 737 -30.93 -9.08 -8.35
CA ASP A 737 -29.92 -8.63 -9.32
C ASP A 737 -29.73 -7.11 -9.34
N SER A 738 -30.76 -6.35 -8.95
CA SER A 738 -30.76 -4.89 -8.91
C SER A 738 -31.56 -4.37 -7.72
N ASN A 739 -31.33 -3.12 -7.31
CA ASN A 739 -31.98 -2.52 -6.14
C ASN A 739 -33.51 -2.50 -6.23
N ASP A 740 -34.07 -2.56 -7.44
CA ASP A 740 -35.50 -2.64 -7.70
C ASP A 740 -36.00 -4.08 -7.85
N ASP A 741 -35.17 -5.12 -7.88
CA ASP A 741 -35.61 -6.52 -7.99
C ASP A 741 -35.58 -7.21 -6.64
N ILE A 742 -36.75 -7.40 -6.04
CA ILE A 742 -36.92 -7.84 -4.65
C ILE A 742 -37.65 -9.17 -4.60
N LEU A 743 -37.13 -10.11 -3.83
CA LEU A 743 -37.83 -11.32 -3.45
C LEU A 743 -38.44 -11.14 -2.06
N VAL A 744 -39.74 -11.39 -1.90
CA VAL A 744 -40.42 -11.40 -0.60
C VAL A 744 -41.13 -12.73 -0.35
N GLN A 745 -41.21 -13.13 0.91
CA GLN A 745 -42.02 -14.26 1.35
C GLN A 745 -43.19 -13.75 2.20
N ILE A 746 -44.39 -14.20 1.83
CA ILE A 746 -45.64 -13.80 2.45
C ILE A 746 -46.29 -15.00 3.11
N SER A 747 -46.79 -14.83 4.33
CA SER A 747 -47.48 -15.85 5.11
C SER A 747 -48.78 -15.33 5.75
N ASN A 748 -49.52 -16.25 6.39
CA ASN A 748 -50.75 -15.97 7.13
C ASN A 748 -51.88 -15.32 6.28
N CYS A 749 -51.92 -15.70 5.00
CA CYS A 749 -52.96 -15.36 4.04
C CYS A 749 -53.21 -16.54 3.07
N LYS A 750 -54.34 -16.53 2.37
CA LYS A 750 -54.69 -17.61 1.40
C LYS A 750 -53.72 -17.73 0.24
N GLU A 751 -53.08 -16.62 -0.13
CA GLU A 751 -52.10 -16.52 -1.21
C GLU A 751 -50.67 -16.44 -0.64
N ALA A 752 -50.41 -17.16 0.47
CA ALA A 752 -49.07 -17.26 1.02
C ALA A 752 -48.12 -17.91 -0.01
N GLY A 753 -46.90 -17.39 -0.10
CA GLY A 753 -45.98 -17.75 -1.17
C GLY A 753 -44.77 -16.82 -1.26
N THR A 754 -43.93 -17.11 -2.25
CA THR A 754 -42.75 -16.31 -2.59
C THR A 754 -43.06 -15.45 -3.82
N TYR A 755 -42.78 -14.16 -3.73
CA TYR A 755 -43.07 -13.17 -4.76
C TYR A 755 -41.79 -12.46 -5.20
N ARG A 756 -41.58 -12.33 -6.51
CA ARG A 756 -40.54 -11.47 -7.10
C ARG A 756 -41.18 -10.18 -7.56
N LEU A 757 -40.67 -9.05 -7.09
CA LEU A 757 -41.22 -7.72 -7.26
C LEU A 757 -40.23 -6.82 -7.98
N LYS A 758 -40.74 -5.95 -8.85
CA LYS A 758 -40.05 -4.72 -9.23
C LYS A 758 -40.49 -3.62 -8.26
N PHE A 759 -39.60 -3.10 -7.42
CA PHE A 759 -39.91 -2.20 -6.32
C PHE A 759 -39.27 -0.83 -6.50
N ASP A 760 -40.11 0.20 -6.56
CA ASP A 760 -39.71 1.61 -6.54
C ASP A 760 -40.21 2.24 -5.24
N TYR A 761 -39.35 2.25 -4.22
CA TYR A 761 -39.70 2.82 -2.92
C TYR A 761 -39.86 4.34 -2.95
N GLU A 762 -39.15 5.04 -3.83
CA GLU A 762 -39.23 6.51 -3.94
C GLU A 762 -40.55 6.92 -4.59
N GLY A 763 -40.94 6.23 -5.66
CA GLY A 763 -42.27 6.34 -6.28
C GLY A 763 -43.41 5.70 -5.46
N LYS A 764 -43.10 5.06 -4.33
CA LYS A 764 -44.03 4.29 -3.48
C LYS A 764 -44.85 3.29 -4.27
N ASN A 765 -44.20 2.58 -5.19
CA ASN A 765 -44.83 1.67 -6.13
C ASN A 765 -44.10 0.32 -6.20
N PHE A 766 -44.82 -0.74 -6.54
CA PHE A 766 -44.22 -2.03 -6.89
C PHE A 766 -45.06 -2.78 -7.92
N GLU A 767 -44.42 -3.65 -8.67
CA GLU A 767 -45.04 -4.56 -9.62
C GLU A 767 -44.67 -6.00 -9.26
N ILE A 768 -45.65 -6.91 -9.23
CA ILE A 768 -45.38 -8.34 -9.04
C ILE A 768 -44.95 -8.91 -10.40
N ILE A 769 -43.68 -9.28 -10.52
CA ILE A 769 -43.11 -9.89 -11.73
C ILE A 769 -43.55 -11.36 -11.81
N SER A 770 -43.44 -12.07 -10.69
CA SER A 770 -43.83 -13.47 -10.59
C SER A 770 -44.14 -13.84 -9.14
N ALA A 771 -44.91 -14.90 -8.95
CA ALA A 771 -45.24 -15.45 -7.64
C ALA A 771 -45.34 -16.97 -7.70
N VAL A 772 -44.92 -17.63 -6.62
CA VAL A 772 -45.11 -19.06 -6.40
C VAL A 772 -45.84 -19.23 -5.08
N MET A 773 -47.09 -19.66 -5.16
CA MET A 773 -47.91 -19.93 -3.97
C MET A 773 -47.43 -21.20 -3.28
N GLN A 774 -47.48 -21.22 -1.96
CA GLN A 774 -47.14 -22.42 -1.16
C GLN A 774 -47.97 -23.63 -1.62
N LYS A 775 -49.25 -23.43 -1.91
CA LYS A 775 -50.13 -24.47 -2.43
C LYS A 775 -49.64 -25.05 -3.76
N ASP A 776 -49.19 -24.21 -4.69
CA ASP A 776 -48.73 -24.64 -6.00
C ASP A 776 -47.37 -25.32 -5.92
N ALA A 777 -46.49 -24.85 -5.03
CA ALA A 777 -45.23 -25.48 -4.71
C ALA A 777 -45.42 -26.91 -4.16
N VAL A 778 -46.33 -27.08 -3.20
CA VAL A 778 -46.65 -28.38 -2.58
C VAL A 778 -47.33 -29.33 -3.58
N ASN A 779 -48.25 -28.83 -4.41
CA ASN A 779 -48.90 -29.66 -5.43
C ASN A 779 -47.91 -30.12 -6.52
N SER A 780 -47.02 -29.23 -6.97
CA SER A 780 -45.96 -29.59 -7.93
C SER A 780 -44.98 -30.60 -7.33
N SER A 781 -44.77 -30.50 -6.02
CA SER A 781 -43.93 -31.39 -5.24
C SER A 781 -44.51 -32.80 -5.12
N GLU A 782 -45.83 -32.93 -4.97
CA GLU A 782 -46.52 -34.23 -4.95
C GLU A 782 -46.25 -35.04 -6.23
N LEU A 783 -46.36 -34.41 -7.41
CA LEU A 783 -46.11 -35.06 -8.71
C LEU A 783 -44.69 -35.61 -8.79
N LYS A 784 -43.70 -34.80 -8.41
CA LYS A 784 -42.29 -35.18 -8.43
C LYS A 784 -41.97 -36.32 -7.44
N LEU A 785 -42.62 -36.32 -6.28
CA LEU A 785 -42.51 -37.42 -5.31
C LEU A 785 -43.08 -38.74 -5.85
N ARG A 786 -44.21 -38.69 -6.55
CA ARG A 786 -44.78 -39.88 -7.23
C ARG A 786 -43.82 -40.44 -8.27
N GLU A 787 -43.13 -39.58 -9.03
CA GLU A 787 -42.13 -40.00 -10.01
C GLU A 787 -40.89 -40.61 -9.34
N MET A 788 -40.34 -39.97 -8.31
CA MET A 788 -39.18 -40.49 -7.56
C MET A 788 -39.44 -41.87 -6.97
N TYR A 789 -40.66 -42.09 -6.47
CA TYR A 789 -41.10 -43.35 -5.89
C TYR A 789 -41.83 -44.25 -6.89
N GLY A 790 -41.75 -43.99 -8.19
CA GLY A 790 -42.50 -44.73 -9.22
C GLY A 790 -42.18 -46.23 -9.31
N LYS A 791 -41.11 -46.70 -8.67
CA LYS A 791 -40.75 -48.13 -8.53
C LYS A 791 -41.24 -48.77 -7.22
N LYS A 792 -41.92 -48.01 -6.36
CA LYS A 792 -42.46 -48.43 -5.05
C LYS A 792 -43.98 -48.32 -5.08
N LEU A 793 -44.66 -49.07 -4.23
CA LEU A 793 -46.10 -48.92 -4.01
C LEU A 793 -46.33 -47.75 -3.06
N VAL A 794 -46.80 -46.63 -3.59
CA VAL A 794 -47.16 -45.42 -2.81
C VAL A 794 -48.57 -45.58 -2.25
N HIS A 795 -48.69 -45.63 -0.92
CA HIS A 795 -49.96 -45.77 -0.20
C HIS A 795 -50.67 -44.42 -0.04
N SER A 796 -49.92 -43.38 0.31
CA SER A 796 -50.47 -42.02 0.44
C SER A 796 -49.36 -40.98 0.33
N ILE A 797 -49.73 -39.79 -0.14
CA ILE A 797 -48.93 -38.58 0.00
C ILE A 797 -49.77 -37.57 0.77
N ILE A 798 -49.20 -37.06 1.86
CA ILE A 798 -49.88 -36.18 2.79
C ILE A 798 -49.16 -34.82 2.72
N PRO A 799 -49.73 -33.83 2.02
CA PRO A 799 -49.19 -32.49 2.00
C PRO A 799 -49.53 -31.73 3.29
N ASP A 800 -48.55 -31.00 3.81
CA ASP A 800 -48.74 -29.97 4.84
C ASP A 800 -48.35 -28.61 4.24
N TYR A 801 -49.38 -27.88 3.84
CA TYR A 801 -49.23 -26.58 3.18
C TYR A 801 -48.71 -25.49 4.11
N GLU A 802 -48.97 -25.58 5.42
CA GLU A 802 -48.55 -24.56 6.37
C GLU A 802 -47.06 -24.69 6.68
N ASN A 803 -46.56 -25.93 6.81
CA ASN A 803 -45.16 -26.19 7.13
C ASN A 803 -44.28 -26.40 5.89
N MET A 804 -44.83 -26.27 4.67
CA MET A 804 -44.12 -26.58 3.41
C MET A 804 -43.47 -27.97 3.43
N THR A 805 -44.16 -28.95 4.02
CA THR A 805 -43.69 -30.34 4.06
C THR A 805 -44.62 -31.27 3.32
N ILE A 806 -44.07 -32.38 2.85
CA ILE A 806 -44.84 -33.42 2.19
C ILE A 806 -44.34 -34.79 2.63
N THR A 807 -45.25 -35.60 3.14
CA THR A 807 -44.95 -36.91 3.69
C THR A 807 -45.45 -37.99 2.75
N ILE A 808 -44.55 -38.90 2.35
CA ILE A 808 -44.88 -40.05 1.51
C ILE A 808 -44.85 -41.33 2.34
N ARG A 809 -45.92 -42.12 2.23
CA ARG A 809 -46.01 -43.47 2.78
C ARG A 809 -45.92 -44.46 1.62
N TYR A 810 -44.90 -45.31 1.64
CA TYR A 810 -44.60 -46.21 0.54
C TYR A 810 -44.15 -47.58 1.05
N SER A 811 -44.18 -48.57 0.18
CA SER A 811 -43.68 -49.92 0.45
C SER A 811 -43.05 -50.51 -0.81
N ASP A 812 -42.23 -51.53 -0.63
CA ASP A 812 -41.54 -52.20 -1.73
C ASP A 812 -42.45 -53.18 -2.50
N GLY A 813 -43.68 -53.39 -2.02
CA GLY A 813 -44.68 -54.31 -2.58
C GLY A 813 -45.92 -54.41 -1.70
N ILE A 814 -47.00 -55.02 -2.20
CA ILE A 814 -48.34 -55.05 -1.58
C ILE A 814 -48.34 -55.61 -0.14
N ASP A 815 -47.45 -56.55 0.17
CA ASP A 815 -47.37 -57.24 1.47
C ASP A 815 -46.15 -56.84 2.31
N LEU A 816 -45.45 -55.77 1.95
CA LEU A 816 -44.23 -55.30 2.64
C LEU A 816 -44.53 -54.12 3.59
N PRO A 817 -43.76 -53.98 4.68
CA PRO A 817 -44.01 -52.95 5.70
C PRO A 817 -43.97 -51.54 5.09
N VAL A 818 -44.95 -50.72 5.49
CA VAL A 818 -45.08 -49.33 5.06
C VAL A 818 -44.01 -48.49 5.74
N SER A 819 -43.15 -47.88 4.93
CA SER A 819 -42.18 -46.87 5.34
C SER A 819 -42.78 -45.48 5.13
N GLU A 820 -42.44 -44.56 6.02
CA GLU A 820 -42.87 -43.17 5.97
C GLU A 820 -41.65 -42.26 5.86
N LYS A 821 -41.74 -41.24 5.01
CA LYS A 821 -40.66 -40.27 4.83
C LYS A 821 -41.22 -38.89 4.56
N SER A 822 -40.71 -37.90 5.27
CA SER A 822 -41.10 -36.50 5.12
C SER A 822 -40.01 -35.72 4.39
N TYR A 823 -40.44 -34.79 3.55
CA TYR A 823 -39.59 -33.90 2.79
C TYR A 823 -39.97 -32.45 3.07
N PHE A 824 -38.97 -31.59 3.24
CA PHE A 824 -39.15 -30.14 3.26
C PHE A 824 -39.03 -29.59 1.84
N ILE A 825 -39.95 -28.71 1.47
CA ILE A 825 -40.00 -28.07 0.16
C ILE A 825 -39.40 -26.68 0.29
N ASP A 826 -38.27 -26.46 -0.38
CA ASP A 826 -37.62 -25.16 -0.44
C ASP A 826 -37.81 -24.53 -1.84
N VAL A 827 -38.06 -23.22 -1.87
CA VAL A 827 -38.29 -22.46 -3.10
C VAL A 827 -37.10 -21.52 -3.32
N ILE A 828 -36.23 -21.89 -4.24
CA ILE A 828 -34.98 -21.17 -4.54
C ILE A 828 -35.16 -20.34 -5.82
N PRO A 829 -34.86 -19.03 -5.81
CA PRO A 829 -34.84 -18.24 -7.04
C PRO A 829 -33.70 -18.67 -7.97
N SER A 830 -33.97 -18.72 -9.26
CA SER A 830 -32.99 -18.85 -10.35
C SER A 830 -33.05 -17.63 -11.27
N GLU A 831 -31.99 -17.42 -12.08
CA GLU A 831 -31.82 -16.25 -12.95
C GLU A 831 -33.07 -15.92 -13.80
N ASP A 832 -33.80 -16.94 -14.28
CA ASP A 832 -34.98 -16.77 -15.14
C ASP A 832 -36.33 -17.22 -14.53
N ALA A 833 -36.33 -17.90 -13.37
CA ALA A 833 -37.55 -18.46 -12.74
C ALA A 833 -37.36 -18.86 -11.26
N LEU A 834 -38.45 -19.12 -10.52
CA LEU A 834 -38.38 -19.78 -9.20
C LEU A 834 -38.28 -21.32 -9.39
N ILE A 835 -37.27 -21.97 -8.78
CA ILE A 835 -36.98 -23.41 -8.89
C ILE A 835 -37.20 -24.11 -7.53
N PHE A 836 -37.70 -25.35 -7.55
CA PHE A 836 -37.92 -26.16 -6.34
C PHE A 836 -36.70 -27.00 -5.97
N ALA A 837 -36.24 -26.89 -4.72
CA ALA A 837 -35.18 -27.72 -4.14
C ALA A 837 -35.70 -28.58 -2.97
N TRP A 838 -35.05 -29.72 -2.74
CA TRP A 838 -35.51 -30.75 -1.80
C TRP A 838 -34.38 -31.10 -0.84
N GLN A 839 -34.65 -31.05 0.46
CA GLN A 839 -33.76 -31.60 1.49
C GLN A 839 -34.45 -32.75 2.22
N GLU A 840 -33.69 -33.82 2.43
CA GLU A 840 -34.15 -35.02 3.13
C GLU A 840 -34.03 -34.82 4.64
N THR A 841 -35.11 -35.04 5.39
CA THR A 841 -35.06 -35.01 6.85
C THR A 841 -34.44 -36.30 7.37
N ILE A 842 -33.24 -36.22 7.95
CA ILE A 842 -32.76 -37.24 8.88
C ILE A 842 -33.33 -36.84 10.25
N LEU A 843 -34.44 -37.48 10.65
CA LEU A 843 -34.90 -37.43 12.03
C LEU A 843 -33.83 -38.08 12.91
N LEU A 844 -33.26 -37.32 13.85
CA LEU A 844 -32.56 -37.86 15.02
C LEU A 844 -33.58 -38.24 16.09
#